data_AF-A0A562CPH2-F1
#
_entry.id   AF-A0A562CPH2-F1
#
_cell.length_a   1.000
_cell.length_b   1.000
_cell.length_c   1.000
_cell.angle_alpha   90.00
_cell.angle_beta   90.00
_cell.angle_gamma   90.00
#
_symmetry.space_group_name_H-M   'P 1'
#
loop_
_entity.id
_entity.type
_entity.pdbx_description
1 polymer ?
#
loop_
_entity_poly.entity_id
_entity_poly.type
_entity_poly.pdbx_seq_one_letter_code
_entity_poly.pdbx_strand_id
1 'polypeptide(L)'
;MHRGTGDQMPDPLIEAKQGEGNAPAYRGTAYVVIERFPIDDYGRRIPQFQFEVMRPVGALNGQIRSVALIPGSTEYGLLPRPVKLTVRPGEDVMVNRHMLSAASDIEASLDELQALCPRLEAVALVVTWFGDDLRAGHCRLRPMVTQNDPEGLSETWTVSGLARDEVPVVSMSEGGPAYGGTPSDASVIEAIKLIRARGLKVTLYPFVMMDVPAENMLPNPYGGASQPAYPWRGRITCDPAPGATGSADKAAAARMQVEAFAGQARLSDFAATDEEVRFTGDADDWGYRRFLLHYAKLAEAAGGVDGFLIGSELRGLTVLRDGENRFPFVEVLAELAGEVRGVLGQETLITYGADWSEYFGHQPQDGSGDVFFHLDPLWAHDAVDAVGIDNYMPLSDWRDADHAGGNPDGFLGPYDAAGLRRMITSGEGYDWFYADAGDRPERRRTPITDGAHGKPWVYRYKDIASWWSNPHFDRIGGVEAADPTAWVPKSKPVIFTEIGCAAVDKGPNQPNVFPDPKSSENAAPYFSSGGMSDLAQRRFLAAHYGHWSSEDAAVNPVSNLYGGRMVDPGSICVWAWDARPFPAFPLHGDVWSDGRNWSCGHWLNGRLSGVAVDDLINAILADFGLSAADTDGAEGSLAGYVVADPGTARAALEPVCDLFGLAVREDAGRLVFSTETGAGATVEPAALVVEEDAPVIERVRDPDSALPTGVVVVIARVSAPPSRISVGTIRPRVSRPFDNS
;
A
#
# COMPACT_ATOMS: atom_id res chain seq x y z
N MET A 1 9.17 19.33 23.05
CA MET A 1 10.02 19.20 21.84
C MET A 1 9.71 20.37 20.92
N HIS A 2 10.72 20.90 20.23
CA HIS A 2 10.60 21.99 19.27
C HIS A 2 11.13 21.54 17.91
N ARG A 3 10.36 21.76 16.84
CA ARG A 3 10.67 21.28 15.48
C ARG A 3 11.67 22.19 14.74
N GLY A 4 11.91 23.39 15.26
CA GLY A 4 12.82 24.36 14.66
C GLY A 4 12.21 25.12 13.47
N THR A 5 10.89 25.28 13.43
CA THR A 5 10.23 26.02 12.34
C THR A 5 10.60 27.50 12.34
N GLY A 6 10.45 28.16 11.19
CA GLY A 6 10.78 29.58 11.04
C GLY A 6 9.88 30.53 11.85
N ASP A 7 8.68 30.07 12.19
CA ASP A 7 7.67 30.77 12.98
C ASP A 7 7.64 30.33 14.45
N GLN A 8 8.55 29.45 14.86
CA GLN A 8 8.60 28.95 16.23
C GLN A 8 8.80 30.08 17.24
N MET A 9 8.15 29.93 18.40
CA MET A 9 8.23 30.83 19.55
C MET A 9 9.24 30.31 20.59
N PRO A 10 9.75 31.19 21.49
CA PRO A 10 10.58 30.74 22.61
C PRO A 10 9.91 29.65 23.45
N ASP A 11 10.71 28.74 23.96
CA ASP A 11 10.23 27.72 24.88
C ASP A 11 9.76 28.36 26.21
N PRO A 12 8.55 28.06 26.70
CA PRO A 12 8.01 28.67 27.92
C PRO A 12 8.85 28.40 29.17
N LEU A 13 9.48 27.23 29.31
CA LEU A 13 10.32 26.92 30.47
C LEU A 13 11.64 27.68 30.39
N ILE A 14 12.28 27.71 29.22
CA ILE A 14 13.51 28.50 29.02
C ILE A 14 13.21 29.99 29.28
N GLU A 15 12.11 30.52 28.75
CA GLU A 15 11.70 31.92 28.95
C GLU A 15 11.38 32.22 30.41
N ALA A 16 10.64 31.35 31.10
CA ALA A 16 10.37 31.52 32.53
C ALA A 16 11.65 31.56 33.39
N LYS A 17 12.73 30.91 32.93
CA LYS A 17 14.03 30.91 33.61
C LYS A 17 14.92 32.09 33.25
N GLN A 18 14.90 32.54 32.00
CA GLN A 18 15.74 33.63 31.48
C GLN A 18 15.08 35.02 31.63
N GLY A 19 13.76 35.07 31.82
CA GLY A 19 12.94 36.27 31.81
C GLY A 19 12.26 36.50 30.46
N GLU A 20 11.08 37.12 30.48
CA GLU A 20 10.28 37.45 29.29
C GLU A 20 11.11 38.26 28.28
N GLY A 21 11.11 37.82 27.02
CA GLY A 21 11.89 38.46 25.95
C GLY A 21 13.41 38.20 25.97
N ASN A 22 13.92 37.47 26.97
CA ASN A 22 15.35 37.12 27.07
C ASN A 22 15.67 35.70 26.57
N ALA A 23 14.67 34.90 26.21
CA ALA A 23 14.87 33.57 25.61
C ALA A 23 14.81 33.64 24.08
N PRO A 24 15.83 33.13 23.36
CA PRO A 24 15.75 33.01 21.91
C PRO A 24 14.76 31.89 21.52
N ALA A 25 14.14 32.04 20.34
CA ALA A 25 13.21 31.04 19.80
C ALA A 25 13.88 29.86 19.08
N TYR A 26 15.21 29.90 18.94
CA TYR A 26 16.04 28.90 18.23
C TYR A 26 15.44 28.46 16.88
N ARG A 27 14.92 29.42 16.10
CA ARG A 27 14.33 29.16 14.76
C ARG A 27 15.36 28.53 13.84
N GLY A 28 14.95 27.55 13.05
CA GLY A 28 15.85 26.74 12.22
C GLY A 28 16.64 25.67 12.98
N THR A 29 16.40 25.50 14.29
CA THR A 29 17.05 24.46 15.11
C THR A 29 16.00 23.64 15.84
N ALA A 30 15.96 22.33 15.57
CA ALA A 30 15.18 21.41 16.39
C ALA A 30 15.88 21.20 17.74
N TYR A 31 15.12 21.29 18.84
CA TYR A 31 15.67 21.08 20.19
C TYR A 31 14.67 20.40 21.12
N VAL A 32 15.20 19.70 22.12
CA VAL A 32 14.42 19.02 23.16
C VAL A 32 14.72 19.68 24.49
N VAL A 33 13.66 20.10 25.19
CA VAL A 33 13.72 20.59 26.56
C VAL A 33 13.29 19.45 27.46
N ILE A 34 14.15 19.10 28.43
CA ILE A 34 13.87 18.04 29.41
C ILE A 34 13.63 18.70 30.75
N GLU A 35 12.43 18.52 31.28
CA GLU A 35 12.03 19.09 32.57
C GLU A 35 12.12 18.05 33.68
N ARG A 36 12.71 18.42 34.82
CA ARG A 36 12.70 17.61 36.07
C ARG A 36 13.14 16.15 35.87
N PHE A 37 14.10 15.89 35.00
CA PHE A 37 14.61 14.54 34.74
C PHE A 37 15.17 13.91 36.02
N PRO A 38 14.67 12.72 36.46
CA PRO A 38 15.19 12.05 37.64
C PRO A 38 16.59 11.50 37.35
N ILE A 39 17.61 12.09 37.97
CA ILE A 39 19.01 11.68 37.77
C ILE A 39 19.48 10.58 38.73
N ASP A 40 18.64 10.17 39.69
CA ASP A 40 19.03 9.19 40.72
C ASP A 40 19.43 7.84 40.11
N ASP A 41 18.66 7.36 39.11
CA ASP A 41 18.94 6.12 38.38
C ASP A 41 20.23 6.19 37.54
N TYR A 42 20.72 7.40 37.29
CA TYR A 42 21.93 7.67 36.49
C TYR A 42 23.12 8.07 37.37
N GLY A 43 23.10 7.71 38.65
CA GLY A 43 24.17 8.00 39.60
C GLY A 43 24.32 9.49 39.89
N ARG A 44 23.19 10.24 39.87
CA ARG A 44 23.11 11.69 40.10
C ARG A 44 23.95 12.53 39.16
N ARG A 45 24.06 12.09 37.92
CA ARG A 45 24.74 12.79 36.81
C ARG A 45 23.75 12.99 35.69
N ILE A 46 23.96 14.03 34.90
CA ILE A 46 23.25 14.16 33.62
C ILE A 46 23.78 13.05 32.70
N PRO A 47 22.95 12.10 32.25
CA PRO A 47 23.40 11.07 31.33
C PRO A 47 23.65 11.65 29.94
N GLN A 48 24.33 10.88 29.09
CA GLN A 48 24.33 11.16 27.67
C GLN A 48 22.96 10.79 27.09
N PHE A 49 22.32 11.74 26.42
CA PHE A 49 21.07 11.51 25.71
C PHE A 49 21.37 11.18 24.25
N GLN A 50 20.67 10.20 23.73
CA GLN A 50 20.66 9.85 22.31
C GLN A 50 19.21 9.92 21.83
N PHE A 51 19.02 10.50 20.66
CA PHE A 51 17.70 10.68 20.07
C PHE A 51 17.70 10.10 18.66
N GLU A 52 16.66 9.36 18.34
CA GLU A 52 16.30 9.08 16.96
C GLU A 52 15.62 10.32 16.38
N VAL A 53 16.08 10.79 15.23
CA VAL A 53 15.58 12.01 14.59
C VAL A 53 15.16 11.68 13.17
N MET A 54 13.88 11.90 12.88
CA MET A 54 13.31 11.76 11.55
C MET A 54 13.14 13.15 10.94
N ARG A 55 13.81 13.38 9.80
CA ARG A 55 13.66 14.59 8.98
C ARG A 55 13.33 14.13 7.55
N PRO A 56 12.04 14.02 7.19
CA PRO A 56 11.68 13.67 5.83
C PRO A 56 12.17 14.75 4.86
N VAL A 57 12.65 14.33 3.70
CA VAL A 57 13.04 15.21 2.58
C VAL A 57 12.38 14.72 1.29
N GLY A 58 12.24 15.63 0.33
CA GLY A 58 11.46 15.41 -0.88
C GLY A 58 9.97 15.73 -0.70
N ALA A 59 9.20 15.55 -1.77
CA ALA A 59 7.80 15.96 -1.81
C ALA A 59 6.82 14.89 -1.29
N LEU A 60 7.15 13.60 -1.41
CA LEU A 60 6.19 12.50 -1.22
C LEU A 60 5.54 12.50 0.16
N ASN A 61 6.34 12.54 1.23
CA ASN A 61 5.86 12.62 2.61
C ASN A 61 4.87 13.77 2.82
N GLY A 62 5.17 14.93 2.22
CA GLY A 62 4.27 16.07 2.24
C GLY A 62 3.02 15.86 1.39
N GLN A 63 3.02 14.99 0.37
CA GLN A 63 1.87 14.74 -0.52
C GLN A 63 0.87 13.72 0.01
N ILE A 64 1.29 12.81 0.88
CA ILE A 64 0.41 11.79 1.46
C ILE A 64 -0.62 12.45 2.38
N ARG A 65 -1.90 12.18 2.09
CA ARG A 65 -3.06 12.70 2.83
C ARG A 65 -3.95 11.61 3.42
N SER A 66 -3.89 10.39 2.90
CA SER A 66 -4.66 9.25 3.40
C SER A 66 -3.83 7.96 3.31
N VAL A 67 -3.99 7.09 4.30
CA VAL A 67 -3.36 5.76 4.35
C VAL A 67 -4.34 4.69 4.85
N ALA A 68 -4.18 3.46 4.39
CA ALA A 68 -4.84 2.30 4.96
C ALA A 68 -4.05 1.80 6.18
N LEU A 69 -4.71 1.70 7.34
CA LEU A 69 -4.15 1.20 8.60
C LEU A 69 -4.39 -0.31 8.71
N ILE A 70 -3.31 -1.08 8.58
CA ILE A 70 -3.25 -2.54 8.63
C ILE A 70 -2.63 -3.00 9.98
N PRO A 71 -2.59 -4.30 10.35
CA PRO A 71 -2.94 -5.51 9.59
C PRO A 71 -4.45 -5.79 9.48
N GLY A 72 -5.29 -5.07 10.23
CA GLY A 72 -6.73 -5.33 10.35
C GLY A 72 -7.12 -6.65 11.04
N SER A 73 -6.15 -7.55 11.25
CA SER A 73 -6.23 -8.74 12.10
C SER A 73 -5.21 -8.64 13.24
N THR A 74 -5.63 -8.12 14.39
CA THR A 74 -4.73 -7.92 15.55
C THR A 74 -5.41 -8.00 16.91
N GLU A 75 -6.65 -8.51 17.00
CA GLU A 75 -7.44 -8.57 18.24
C GLU A 75 -7.42 -7.28 19.09
N TYR A 76 -6.49 -7.16 20.04
CA TYR A 76 -6.33 -6.01 20.93
C TYR A 76 -5.43 -4.88 20.38
N GLY A 77 -4.78 -5.09 19.24
CA GLY A 77 -3.75 -4.18 18.71
C GLY A 77 -4.24 -2.78 18.34
N LEU A 78 -5.56 -2.59 18.19
CA LEU A 78 -6.16 -1.28 17.92
C LEU A 78 -6.54 -0.51 19.20
N LEU A 79 -6.38 -1.09 20.40
CA LEU A 79 -6.66 -0.37 21.64
C LEU A 79 -5.57 0.70 21.93
N PRO A 80 -5.95 1.96 22.24
CA PRO A 80 -5.03 3.04 22.61
C PRO A 80 -4.43 2.88 24.02
N ARG A 81 -4.82 1.82 24.75
CA ARG A 81 -4.44 1.55 26.13
C ARG A 81 -3.78 0.18 26.27
N PRO A 82 -2.87 -0.01 27.24
CA PRO A 82 -2.20 -1.29 27.43
C PRO A 82 -3.17 -2.42 27.81
N VAL A 83 -3.06 -3.55 27.12
CA VAL A 83 -3.64 -4.85 27.50
C VAL A 83 -2.52 -5.74 28.02
N LYS A 84 -2.78 -6.41 29.14
CA LYS A 84 -1.82 -7.29 29.80
C LYS A 84 -2.30 -8.73 29.77
N LEU A 85 -1.35 -9.64 29.69
CA LEU A 85 -1.52 -11.06 30.00
C LEU A 85 -0.72 -11.38 31.27
N THR A 86 -1.41 -11.73 32.35
CA THR A 86 -0.78 -12.26 33.57
C THR A 86 -0.48 -13.74 33.36
N VAL A 87 0.78 -14.05 33.03
CA VAL A 87 1.24 -15.42 32.77
C VAL A 87 1.27 -16.24 34.06
N ARG A 88 1.65 -15.61 35.17
CA ARG A 88 1.60 -16.17 36.53
C ARG A 88 1.67 -15.03 37.55
N PRO A 89 1.38 -15.26 38.85
CA PRO A 89 1.43 -14.21 39.85
C PRO A 89 2.77 -13.45 39.86
N GLY A 90 2.71 -12.15 39.58
CA GLY A 90 3.87 -11.25 39.53
C GLY A 90 4.61 -11.18 38.18
N GLU A 91 4.13 -11.88 37.15
CA GLU A 91 4.65 -11.80 35.78
C GLU A 91 3.53 -11.41 34.81
N ASP A 92 3.62 -10.20 34.26
CA ASP A 92 2.73 -9.66 33.25
C ASP A 92 3.49 -9.42 31.94
N VAL A 93 2.87 -9.73 30.81
CA VAL A 93 3.35 -9.39 29.47
C VAL A 93 2.37 -8.40 28.83
N MET A 94 2.89 -7.39 28.12
CA MET A 94 2.06 -6.47 27.34
C MET A 94 1.67 -7.12 26.01
N VAL A 95 0.38 -7.10 25.68
CA VAL A 95 -0.17 -7.76 24.48
C VAL A 95 -0.19 -6.82 23.27
N ASN A 96 -0.39 -5.52 23.49
CA ASN A 96 -0.53 -4.51 22.43
C ASN A 96 0.42 -3.31 22.63
N ARG A 97 1.56 -3.56 23.28
CA ARG A 97 2.59 -2.54 23.53
C ARG A 97 3.98 -3.19 23.52
N HIS A 98 4.68 -3.07 22.40
CA HIS A 98 5.99 -3.67 22.15
C HIS A 98 7.12 -2.64 22.11
N MET A 99 6.84 -1.42 22.58
CA MET A 99 7.78 -0.31 22.59
C MET A 99 7.56 0.61 23.79
N LEU A 100 8.55 1.48 24.06
CA LEU A 100 8.56 2.32 25.25
C LEU A 100 8.10 3.76 25.00
N SER A 101 7.99 4.20 23.74
CA SER A 101 7.72 5.60 23.39
C SER A 101 6.25 6.02 23.51
N ALA A 102 5.30 5.08 23.49
CA ALA A 102 3.87 5.39 23.67
C ALA A 102 3.16 4.41 24.62
N ALA A 103 1.86 4.68 24.84
CA ALA A 103 0.99 3.88 25.71
C ALA A 103 0.57 2.54 25.08
N SER A 104 0.44 2.49 23.76
CA SER A 104 0.18 1.27 22.99
C SER A 104 0.85 1.35 21.61
N ASP A 105 0.84 0.25 20.88
CA ASP A 105 1.43 0.14 19.55
C ASP A 105 0.77 1.09 18.54
N ILE A 106 -0.57 1.13 18.50
CA ILE A 106 -1.32 2.03 17.60
C ILE A 106 -1.03 3.52 17.88
N GLU A 107 -0.89 3.91 19.15
CA GLU A 107 -0.58 5.29 19.53
C GLU A 107 0.77 5.71 18.95
N ALA A 108 1.79 4.88 19.11
CA ALA A 108 3.11 5.18 18.57
C ALA A 108 3.15 5.16 17.05
N SER A 109 2.46 4.21 16.43
CA SER A 109 2.40 4.11 14.98
C SER A 109 1.73 5.36 14.37
N LEU A 110 0.64 5.86 14.97
CA LEU A 110 -0.02 7.08 14.52
C LEU A 110 0.80 8.34 14.82
N ASP A 111 1.55 8.38 15.93
CA ASP A 111 2.48 9.47 16.22
C ASP A 111 3.57 9.59 15.14
N GLU A 112 4.17 8.46 14.75
CA GLU A 112 5.17 8.43 13.67
C GLU A 112 4.55 8.84 12.33
N LEU A 113 3.37 8.30 11.99
CA LEU A 113 2.67 8.64 10.75
C LEU A 113 2.39 10.15 10.64
N GLN A 114 1.84 10.78 11.68
CA GLN A 114 1.55 12.21 11.67
C GLN A 114 2.83 13.07 11.68
N ALA A 115 3.92 12.56 12.24
CA ALA A 115 5.22 13.23 12.20
C ALA A 115 5.83 13.19 10.78
N LEU A 116 5.69 12.07 10.08
CA LEU A 116 6.24 11.88 8.73
C LEU A 116 5.35 12.49 7.63
N CYS A 117 4.03 12.51 7.80
CA CYS A 117 3.06 12.98 6.83
C CYS A 117 2.32 14.22 7.35
N PRO A 118 2.91 15.43 7.25
CA PRO A 118 2.37 16.64 7.89
C PRO A 118 1.05 17.15 7.29
N ARG A 119 0.63 16.64 6.12
CA ARG A 119 -0.68 16.92 5.50
C ARG A 119 -1.62 15.72 5.57
N LEU A 120 -1.40 14.77 6.48
CA LEU A 120 -2.33 13.67 6.70
C LEU A 120 -3.70 14.22 7.11
N GLU A 121 -4.73 13.78 6.41
CA GLU A 121 -6.12 14.19 6.60
C GLU A 121 -7.02 13.01 7.01
N ALA A 122 -6.70 11.78 6.57
CA ALA A 122 -7.56 10.63 6.76
C ALA A 122 -6.79 9.32 7.02
N VAL A 123 -7.44 8.38 7.70
CA VAL A 123 -6.99 7.00 7.90
C VAL A 123 -8.13 6.04 7.58
N ALA A 124 -7.89 5.07 6.70
CA ALA A 124 -8.81 3.97 6.47
C ALA A 124 -8.48 2.82 7.44
N LEU A 125 -9.34 2.60 8.44
CA LEU A 125 -9.17 1.58 9.46
C LEU A 125 -9.64 0.23 8.93
N VAL A 126 -8.69 -0.64 8.56
CA VAL A 126 -8.98 -2.00 8.09
C VAL A 126 -9.36 -2.89 9.28
N VAL A 127 -10.48 -3.61 9.19
CA VAL A 127 -10.92 -4.52 10.26
C VAL A 127 -11.51 -5.81 9.67
N THR A 128 -10.99 -6.96 10.11
CA THR A 128 -11.17 -8.22 9.39
C THR A 128 -12.09 -9.24 10.06
N TRP A 129 -13.00 -9.85 9.29
CA TRP A 129 -13.53 -11.20 9.55
C TRP A 129 -12.96 -12.20 8.53
N PHE A 130 -13.09 -13.50 8.84
CA PHE A 130 -12.46 -14.56 8.08
C PHE A 130 -13.49 -15.40 7.32
N GLY A 131 -13.24 -15.61 6.02
CA GLY A 131 -13.94 -16.58 5.18
C GLY A 131 -13.21 -17.92 5.14
N ASP A 132 -13.96 -19.02 5.08
CA ASP A 132 -13.43 -20.38 5.21
C ASP A 132 -13.61 -21.27 3.95
N ASP A 133 -14.23 -20.74 2.89
CA ASP A 133 -14.48 -21.48 1.64
C ASP A 133 -14.58 -20.52 0.44
N LEU A 134 -14.08 -20.92 -0.73
CA LEU A 134 -14.17 -20.16 -1.99
C LEU A 134 -15.53 -20.29 -2.69
N ARG A 135 -16.37 -21.24 -2.30
CA ARG A 135 -17.69 -21.46 -2.92
C ARG A 135 -18.70 -20.57 -2.22
N ALA A 136 -19.31 -19.64 -2.95
CA ALA A 136 -20.23 -18.63 -2.41
C ALA A 136 -21.32 -19.25 -1.52
N GLY A 137 -21.95 -20.35 -1.95
CA GLY A 137 -23.01 -21.01 -1.16
C GLY A 137 -22.53 -21.65 0.15
N HIS A 138 -21.22 -21.89 0.31
CA HIS A 138 -20.62 -22.58 1.45
C HIS A 138 -19.75 -21.68 2.33
N CYS A 139 -19.23 -20.57 1.79
CA CYS A 139 -18.41 -19.63 2.54
C CYS A 139 -19.16 -19.06 3.74
N ARG A 140 -18.51 -19.05 4.89
CA ARG A 140 -19.01 -18.45 6.13
C ARG A 140 -18.02 -17.38 6.59
N LEU A 141 -18.52 -16.19 6.89
CA LEU A 141 -17.71 -15.08 7.39
C LEU A 141 -17.85 -14.98 8.90
N ARG A 142 -16.75 -15.20 9.63
CA ARG A 142 -16.75 -15.28 11.09
C ARG A 142 -15.63 -14.44 11.71
N PRO A 143 -15.86 -13.83 12.88
CA PRO A 143 -14.75 -13.37 13.68
C PRO A 143 -13.96 -14.59 14.19
N MET A 144 -12.65 -14.48 14.28
CA MET A 144 -11.78 -15.56 14.77
C MET A 144 -10.69 -15.00 15.69
N VAL A 145 -10.11 -15.86 16.52
CA VAL A 145 -9.04 -15.50 17.48
C VAL A 145 -7.79 -16.34 17.23
N THR A 146 -6.65 -15.92 17.76
CA THR A 146 -5.37 -16.64 17.74
C THR A 146 -5.29 -17.74 18.80
N GLN A 147 -6.08 -17.62 19.86
CA GLN A 147 -6.24 -18.59 20.92
C GLN A 147 -7.59 -18.37 21.63
N ASN A 148 -8.17 -19.43 22.21
CA ASN A 148 -9.51 -19.39 22.83
C ASN A 148 -9.49 -19.26 24.36
N ASP A 149 -8.32 -19.28 25.01
CA ASP A 149 -8.21 -19.16 26.47
C ASP A 149 -8.21 -17.68 26.91
N PRO A 150 -9.20 -17.22 27.68
CA PRO A 150 -9.23 -15.85 28.19
C PRO A 150 -8.38 -15.66 29.47
N GLU A 151 -7.84 -16.72 30.07
CA GLU A 151 -7.19 -16.65 31.39
C GLU A 151 -6.01 -15.66 31.40
N GLY A 152 -5.98 -14.79 32.42
CA GLY A 152 -4.91 -13.82 32.64
C GLY A 152 -4.99 -12.55 31.78
N LEU A 153 -5.88 -12.45 30.79
CA LEU A 153 -6.06 -11.25 29.99
C LEU A 153 -6.77 -10.15 30.79
N SER A 154 -6.23 -8.93 30.75
CA SER A 154 -6.80 -7.77 31.45
C SER A 154 -8.01 -7.15 30.74
N GLU A 155 -8.27 -7.56 29.50
CA GLU A 155 -9.34 -7.04 28.65
C GLU A 155 -10.16 -8.18 28.05
N THR A 156 -11.48 -8.12 28.20
CA THR A 156 -12.39 -9.08 27.58
C THR A 156 -12.47 -8.84 26.08
N TRP A 157 -12.31 -9.90 25.29
CA TRP A 157 -12.53 -9.84 23.84
C TRP A 157 -13.96 -10.26 23.54
N THR A 158 -14.70 -9.41 22.82
CA THR A 158 -16.01 -9.71 22.26
C THR A 158 -16.14 -9.13 20.85
N VAL A 159 -16.85 -9.86 19.98
CA VAL A 159 -17.25 -9.39 18.64
C VAL A 159 -18.63 -9.90 18.31
N SER A 160 -19.53 -9.03 17.86
CA SER A 160 -20.91 -9.40 17.49
C SER A 160 -21.68 -10.04 18.66
N GLY A 161 -21.30 -9.73 19.91
CA GLY A 161 -21.85 -10.31 21.14
C GLY A 161 -21.37 -11.73 21.47
N LEU A 162 -20.28 -12.19 20.83
CA LEU A 162 -19.66 -13.49 21.10
C LEU A 162 -18.34 -13.30 21.84
N ALA A 163 -18.12 -14.14 22.84
CA ALA A 163 -16.86 -14.23 23.56
C ALA A 163 -15.81 -15.03 22.78
N ARG A 164 -14.55 -14.88 23.20
CA ARG A 164 -13.38 -15.51 22.60
C ARG A 164 -13.44 -17.04 22.52
N ASP A 165 -14.07 -17.69 23.49
CA ASP A 165 -14.22 -19.15 23.55
C ASP A 165 -15.40 -19.68 22.71
N GLU A 166 -16.23 -18.79 22.18
CA GLU A 166 -17.39 -19.10 21.32
C GLU A 166 -17.07 -19.01 19.82
N VAL A 167 -15.87 -18.55 19.46
CA VAL A 167 -15.46 -18.33 18.07
C VAL A 167 -14.32 -19.27 17.65
N PRO A 168 -14.17 -19.55 16.35
CA PRO A 168 -13.06 -20.37 15.86
C PRO A 168 -11.70 -19.73 16.13
N VAL A 169 -10.69 -20.60 16.26
CA VAL A 169 -9.28 -20.19 16.24
C VAL A 169 -8.81 -20.19 14.78
N VAL A 170 -8.08 -19.16 14.37
CA VAL A 170 -7.47 -19.10 13.03
C VAL A 170 -6.55 -20.30 12.80
N SER A 171 -6.42 -20.72 11.55
CA SER A 171 -5.56 -21.85 11.21
C SER A 171 -4.06 -21.55 11.45
N MET A 172 -3.24 -22.60 11.43
CA MET A 172 -1.81 -22.52 11.74
C MET A 172 -0.95 -22.61 10.47
N SER A 173 0.15 -21.85 10.44
CA SER A 173 1.16 -21.88 9.40
C SER A 173 2.57 -21.77 10.00
N GLU A 174 3.50 -22.60 9.54
CA GLU A 174 4.91 -22.63 10.00
C GLU A 174 5.10 -22.65 11.52
N GLY A 175 4.15 -23.21 12.28
CA GLY A 175 4.22 -23.31 13.74
C GLY A 175 3.61 -22.14 14.52
N GLY A 176 3.04 -21.13 13.85
CA GLY A 176 2.30 -20.04 14.48
C GLY A 176 0.91 -19.83 13.86
N PRO A 177 0.07 -18.94 14.44
CA PRO A 177 -1.18 -18.53 13.82
C PRO A 177 -0.95 -17.95 12.42
N ALA A 178 -1.81 -18.31 11.46
CA ALA A 178 -1.71 -17.81 10.10
C ALA A 178 -2.14 -16.34 9.95
N TYR A 179 -2.90 -15.80 10.92
CA TYR A 179 -3.40 -14.42 11.01
C TYR A 179 -3.44 -13.95 12.48
N GLY A 180 -3.61 -12.64 12.71
CA GLY A 180 -3.63 -12.03 14.05
C GLY A 180 -5.01 -11.91 14.75
N GLY A 181 -6.04 -12.61 14.26
CA GLY A 181 -7.40 -12.61 14.83
C GLY A 181 -8.19 -11.30 14.64
N THR A 182 -9.52 -11.36 14.73
CA THR A 182 -10.42 -10.22 14.52
C THR A 182 -10.30 -9.22 15.67
N PRO A 183 -10.16 -7.91 15.39
CA PRO A 183 -10.18 -6.89 16.44
C PRO A 183 -11.47 -6.90 17.26
N SER A 184 -11.39 -6.72 18.58
CA SER A 184 -12.61 -6.66 19.41
C SER A 184 -13.43 -5.41 19.08
N ASP A 185 -14.74 -5.45 19.36
CA ASP A 185 -15.65 -4.32 19.14
C ASP A 185 -15.12 -3.05 19.86
N ALA A 186 -14.69 -3.19 21.12
CA ALA A 186 -14.07 -2.11 21.89
C ALA A 186 -12.79 -1.56 21.22
N SER A 187 -11.95 -2.44 20.65
CA SER A 187 -10.73 -2.02 19.94
C SER A 187 -11.04 -1.14 18.74
N VAL A 188 -12.09 -1.47 17.98
CA VAL A 188 -12.52 -0.70 16.80
C VAL A 188 -13.12 0.65 17.23
N ILE A 189 -14.01 0.65 18.22
CA ILE A 189 -14.64 1.87 18.73
C ILE A 189 -13.59 2.85 19.29
N GLU A 190 -12.66 2.36 20.11
CA GLU A 190 -11.62 3.19 20.70
C GLU A 190 -10.63 3.70 19.63
N ALA A 191 -10.30 2.91 18.61
CA ALA A 191 -9.44 3.36 17.50
C ALA A 191 -10.10 4.47 16.66
N ILE A 192 -11.39 4.34 16.35
CA ILE A 192 -12.16 5.40 15.68
C ILE A 192 -12.11 6.70 16.49
N LYS A 193 -12.34 6.60 17.81
CA LYS A 193 -12.28 7.75 18.72
C LYS A 193 -10.86 8.35 18.79
N LEU A 194 -9.82 7.51 18.80
CA LEU A 194 -8.42 7.94 18.79
C LEU A 194 -8.07 8.74 17.53
N ILE A 195 -8.37 8.19 16.35
CA ILE A 195 -8.08 8.81 15.05
C ILE A 195 -8.77 10.18 14.96
N ARG A 196 -10.04 10.26 15.38
CA ARG A 196 -10.77 11.54 15.40
C ARG A 196 -10.23 12.52 16.42
N ALA A 197 -9.80 12.06 17.60
CA ALA A 197 -9.18 12.92 18.62
C ALA A 197 -7.86 13.55 18.13
N ARG A 198 -7.18 12.90 17.17
CA ARG A 198 -5.99 13.42 16.47
C ARG A 198 -6.30 14.43 15.36
N GLY A 199 -7.59 14.73 15.13
CA GLY A 199 -8.05 15.64 14.07
C GLY A 199 -8.07 15.02 12.67
N LEU A 200 -8.01 13.70 12.57
CA LEU A 200 -8.02 12.97 11.31
C LEU A 200 -9.43 12.45 11.01
N LYS A 201 -9.78 12.40 9.73
CA LYS A 201 -10.95 11.67 9.23
C LYS A 201 -10.72 10.17 9.35
N VAL A 202 -11.78 9.42 9.57
CA VAL A 202 -11.71 7.95 9.67
C VAL A 202 -12.68 7.31 8.67
N THR A 203 -12.13 6.45 7.83
CA THR A 203 -12.91 5.57 6.97
C THR A 203 -12.90 4.18 7.58
N LEU A 204 -14.04 3.62 7.96
CA LEU A 204 -14.08 2.22 8.38
C LEU A 204 -14.04 1.32 7.15
N TYR A 205 -13.10 0.38 7.16
CA TYR A 205 -12.86 -0.54 6.05
C TYR A 205 -13.03 -2.00 6.52
N PRO A 206 -14.28 -2.51 6.57
CA PRO A 206 -14.54 -3.93 6.78
C PRO A 206 -13.87 -4.77 5.69
N PHE A 207 -13.08 -5.76 6.10
CA PHE A 207 -12.24 -6.56 5.22
C PHE A 207 -12.48 -8.07 5.43
N VAL A 208 -12.32 -8.85 4.36
CA VAL A 208 -12.44 -10.32 4.40
C VAL A 208 -11.07 -10.93 4.12
N MET A 209 -10.54 -11.70 5.07
CA MET A 209 -9.36 -12.56 4.83
C MET A 209 -9.82 -14.02 4.68
N MET A 210 -9.16 -14.79 3.82
CA MET A 210 -9.51 -16.22 3.67
C MET A 210 -8.60 -17.10 4.53
N ASP A 211 -9.20 -17.82 5.47
CA ASP A 211 -8.54 -18.80 6.32
C ASP A 211 -8.80 -20.22 5.83
N VAL A 212 -8.18 -20.55 4.69
CA VAL A 212 -8.22 -21.88 4.07
C VAL A 212 -6.83 -22.50 4.19
N PRO A 213 -6.58 -23.42 5.16
CA PRO A 213 -5.25 -23.97 5.39
C PRO A 213 -4.78 -24.86 4.24
N ALA A 214 -3.47 -25.01 4.07
CA ALA A 214 -2.88 -25.77 2.95
C ALA A 214 -3.33 -27.24 2.89
N GLU A 215 -3.60 -27.86 4.04
CA GLU A 215 -4.00 -29.27 4.17
C GLU A 215 -5.53 -29.49 4.05
N ASN A 216 -6.28 -28.49 3.54
CA ASN A 216 -7.73 -28.59 3.40
C ASN A 216 -8.15 -29.64 2.35
N MET A 217 -9.37 -30.16 2.50
CA MET A 217 -10.01 -31.10 1.58
C MET A 217 -11.28 -30.50 0.94
N LEU A 218 -11.38 -29.17 0.90
CA LEU A 218 -12.57 -28.49 0.39
C LEU A 218 -12.65 -28.64 -1.13
N PRO A 219 -13.84 -28.93 -1.70
CA PRO A 219 -14.02 -28.93 -3.15
C PRO A 219 -13.60 -27.60 -3.76
N ASN A 220 -12.77 -27.66 -4.80
CA ASN A 220 -12.28 -26.47 -5.48
C ASN A 220 -13.25 -26.05 -6.61
N PRO A 221 -13.86 -24.86 -6.54
CA PRO A 221 -14.80 -24.42 -7.59
C PRO A 221 -14.12 -24.24 -8.95
N TYR A 222 -12.79 -24.08 -8.99
CA TYR A 222 -11.97 -23.95 -10.19
C TYR A 222 -11.38 -25.30 -10.69
N GLY A 223 -11.80 -26.43 -10.11
CA GLY A 223 -11.43 -27.77 -10.60
C GLY A 223 -10.11 -28.35 -10.09
N GLY A 224 -9.46 -27.71 -9.11
CA GLY A 224 -8.32 -28.28 -8.39
C GLY A 224 -8.69 -29.45 -7.45
N ALA A 225 -7.69 -30.15 -6.93
CA ALA A 225 -7.91 -31.28 -6.00
C ALA A 225 -8.48 -30.84 -4.65
N SER A 226 -8.03 -29.70 -4.15
CA SER A 226 -8.53 -28.99 -2.97
C SER A 226 -8.48 -27.48 -3.22
N GLN A 227 -9.08 -26.68 -2.35
CA GLN A 227 -8.98 -25.23 -2.48
C GLN A 227 -7.54 -24.74 -2.22
N PRO A 228 -7.08 -23.71 -2.95
CA PRO A 228 -5.77 -23.12 -2.71
C PRO A 228 -5.63 -22.60 -1.28
N ALA A 229 -4.40 -22.60 -0.75
CA ALA A 229 -4.09 -22.17 0.61
C ALA A 229 -4.15 -20.64 0.74
N TYR A 230 -4.84 -20.14 1.76
CA TYR A 230 -4.96 -18.71 2.09
C TYR A 230 -5.18 -17.81 0.85
N PRO A 231 -6.22 -18.10 0.05
CA PRO A 231 -6.43 -17.42 -1.22
C PRO A 231 -6.88 -15.97 -1.02
N TRP A 232 -6.77 -15.16 -2.05
CA TRP A 232 -7.35 -13.82 -2.03
C TRP A 232 -8.89 -13.89 -2.05
N ARG A 233 -9.55 -12.97 -1.35
CA ARG A 233 -11.03 -12.87 -1.25
C ARG A 233 -11.73 -12.75 -2.60
N GLY A 234 -11.07 -12.13 -3.60
CA GLY A 234 -11.58 -12.05 -4.96
C GLY A 234 -11.69 -13.37 -5.70
N ARG A 235 -11.25 -14.49 -5.08
CA ARG A 235 -11.45 -15.85 -5.58
C ARG A 235 -12.76 -16.49 -5.12
N ILE A 236 -13.52 -15.89 -4.19
CA ILE A 236 -14.84 -16.41 -3.82
C ILE A 236 -15.75 -16.33 -5.06
N THR A 237 -16.40 -17.43 -5.44
CA THR A 237 -17.19 -17.52 -6.67
C THR A 237 -18.27 -18.59 -6.58
N CYS A 238 -19.07 -18.78 -7.64
CA CYS A 238 -20.05 -19.87 -7.70
C CYS A 238 -19.38 -21.25 -7.86
N ASP A 239 -20.09 -22.31 -7.51
CA ASP A 239 -19.62 -23.69 -7.64
C ASP A 239 -20.56 -24.49 -8.56
N PRO A 240 -20.06 -25.04 -9.68
CA PRO A 240 -18.72 -24.82 -10.26
C PRO A 240 -18.52 -23.39 -10.80
N ALA A 241 -17.27 -22.89 -10.76
CA ALA A 241 -16.89 -21.52 -11.14
C ALA A 241 -17.16 -21.21 -12.63
N PRO A 242 -17.20 -19.92 -13.04
CA PRO A 242 -17.24 -19.55 -14.44
C PRO A 242 -16.12 -20.22 -15.25
N GLY A 243 -16.46 -20.75 -16.44
CA GLY A 243 -15.54 -21.49 -17.30
C GLY A 243 -15.35 -22.97 -16.95
N ALA A 244 -15.81 -23.43 -15.79
CA ALA A 244 -15.83 -24.85 -15.45
C ALA A 244 -17.01 -25.60 -16.12
N THR A 245 -16.84 -26.90 -16.34
CA THR A 245 -17.92 -27.76 -16.87
C THR A 245 -19.11 -27.75 -15.92
N GLY A 246 -20.29 -27.38 -16.43
CA GLY A 246 -21.51 -27.29 -15.63
C GLY A 246 -21.53 -26.10 -14.66
N SER A 247 -20.78 -25.03 -14.97
CA SER A 247 -20.76 -23.80 -14.19
C SER A 247 -22.16 -23.32 -13.80
N ALA A 248 -22.29 -22.82 -12.58
CA ALA A 248 -23.51 -22.20 -12.10
C ALA A 248 -23.71 -20.78 -12.67
N ASP A 249 -22.66 -20.16 -13.21
CA ASP A 249 -22.76 -18.86 -13.90
C ASP A 249 -23.75 -18.93 -15.07
N LYS A 250 -24.55 -17.87 -15.23
CA LYS A 250 -25.66 -17.79 -16.20
C LYS A 250 -26.80 -18.77 -15.93
N ALA A 251 -26.94 -19.25 -14.68
CA ALA A 251 -28.04 -20.10 -14.25
C ALA A 251 -28.68 -19.58 -12.95
N ALA A 252 -29.90 -20.06 -12.64
CA ALA A 252 -30.57 -19.72 -11.39
C ALA A 252 -29.76 -20.13 -10.13
N ALA A 253 -28.90 -21.14 -10.28
CA ALA A 253 -28.03 -21.62 -9.20
C ALA A 253 -27.01 -20.55 -8.74
N ALA A 254 -26.48 -19.70 -9.63
CA ALA A 254 -25.59 -18.62 -9.22
C ALA A 254 -26.25 -17.66 -8.24
N ARG A 255 -27.49 -17.22 -8.55
CA ARG A 255 -28.28 -16.35 -7.65
C ARG A 255 -28.49 -16.99 -6.28
N MET A 256 -28.92 -18.25 -6.23
CA MET A 256 -29.12 -18.98 -4.97
C MET A 256 -27.84 -19.05 -4.12
N GLN A 257 -26.68 -19.29 -4.76
CA GLN A 257 -25.40 -19.37 -4.05
C GLN A 257 -24.93 -17.99 -3.54
N VAL A 258 -25.16 -16.93 -4.32
CA VAL A 258 -24.89 -15.55 -3.91
C VAL A 258 -25.80 -15.11 -2.76
N GLU A 259 -27.09 -15.45 -2.81
CA GLU A 259 -28.04 -15.17 -1.71
C GLU A 259 -27.65 -15.93 -0.43
N ALA A 260 -27.15 -17.16 -0.57
CA ALA A 260 -26.61 -17.92 0.56
C ALA A 260 -25.32 -17.30 1.14
N PHE A 261 -24.43 -16.76 0.29
CA PHE A 261 -23.27 -15.99 0.74
C PHE A 261 -23.69 -14.70 1.46
N ALA A 262 -24.68 -14.00 0.92
CA ALA A 262 -25.19 -12.75 1.51
C ALA A 262 -25.76 -12.98 2.91
N GLY A 263 -26.46 -14.10 3.13
CA GLY A 263 -27.17 -14.36 4.37
C GLY A 263 -28.48 -13.57 4.46
N GLN A 264 -29.13 -13.60 5.62
CA GLN A 264 -30.46 -13.04 5.83
C GLN A 264 -30.51 -11.98 6.95
N ALA A 265 -29.38 -11.69 7.59
CA ALA A 265 -29.25 -10.67 8.61
C ALA A 265 -29.81 -9.30 8.18
N ARG A 266 -30.50 -8.65 9.12
CA ARG A 266 -31.14 -7.34 8.95
C ARG A 266 -30.65 -6.39 10.03
N LEU A 267 -30.82 -5.09 9.79
CA LEU A 267 -30.49 -4.06 10.78
C LEU A 267 -31.19 -4.25 12.13
N SER A 268 -32.41 -4.79 12.14
CA SER A 268 -33.18 -5.08 13.35
C SER A 268 -32.58 -6.18 14.23
N ASP A 269 -31.65 -6.97 13.69
CA ASP A 269 -31.02 -8.08 14.38
C ASP A 269 -29.80 -7.63 15.20
N PHE A 270 -29.47 -6.34 15.19
CA PHE A 270 -28.34 -5.76 15.90
C PHE A 270 -28.80 -4.82 17.01
N ALA A 271 -28.25 -5.04 18.21
CA ALA A 271 -28.38 -4.13 19.35
C ALA A 271 -26.98 -3.58 19.69
N ALA A 272 -26.84 -2.25 19.67
CA ALA A 272 -25.58 -1.58 19.97
C ALA A 272 -25.60 -0.95 21.37
N THR A 273 -24.44 -0.96 22.02
CA THR A 273 -24.11 -0.16 23.21
C THR A 273 -22.91 0.73 22.88
N ASP A 274 -22.42 1.51 23.84
CA ASP A 274 -21.23 2.36 23.64
C ASP A 274 -19.91 1.55 23.50
N GLU A 275 -19.93 0.25 23.83
CA GLU A 275 -18.74 -0.61 23.92
C GLU A 275 -18.82 -1.86 23.01
N GLU A 276 -20.01 -2.34 22.67
CA GLU A 276 -20.19 -3.56 21.88
C GLU A 276 -21.42 -3.50 20.97
N VAL A 277 -21.41 -4.32 19.92
CA VAL A 277 -22.59 -4.60 19.08
C VAL A 277 -22.92 -6.09 19.19
N ARG A 278 -24.16 -6.38 19.55
CA ARG A 278 -24.66 -7.74 19.71
C ARG A 278 -25.60 -8.11 18.56
N PHE A 279 -25.37 -9.28 17.97
CA PHE A 279 -26.27 -9.88 17.01
C PHE A 279 -27.27 -10.82 17.71
N THR A 280 -28.56 -10.69 17.37
CA THR A 280 -29.67 -11.48 17.92
C THR A 280 -30.51 -12.17 16.85
N GLY A 281 -30.05 -12.16 15.59
CA GLY A 281 -30.67 -12.89 14.49
C GLY A 281 -30.40 -14.39 14.57
N ASP A 282 -30.53 -15.09 13.43
CA ASP A 282 -30.22 -16.51 13.35
C ASP A 282 -28.75 -16.77 13.65
N ALA A 283 -28.44 -17.51 14.72
CA ALA A 283 -27.08 -17.78 15.17
C ALA A 283 -26.23 -18.53 14.12
N ASP A 284 -26.87 -19.26 13.21
CA ASP A 284 -26.22 -19.99 12.12
C ASP A 284 -26.01 -19.12 10.86
N ASP A 285 -26.53 -17.89 10.82
CA ASP A 285 -26.27 -16.93 9.75
C ASP A 285 -24.88 -16.31 9.91
N TRP A 286 -23.97 -16.68 9.00
CA TRP A 286 -22.61 -16.14 8.88
C TRP A 286 -22.39 -15.52 7.50
N GLY A 287 -23.46 -14.94 6.93
CA GLY A 287 -23.41 -14.28 5.64
C GLY A 287 -22.80 -12.89 5.68
N TYR A 288 -22.52 -12.38 4.49
CA TYR A 288 -21.93 -11.06 4.25
C TYR A 288 -22.70 -9.91 4.90
N ARG A 289 -24.03 -10.00 4.93
CA ARG A 289 -24.89 -8.99 5.55
C ARG A 289 -24.65 -8.90 7.06
N ARG A 290 -24.45 -10.02 7.75
CA ARG A 290 -24.15 -10.01 9.19
C ARG A 290 -22.84 -9.30 9.47
N PHE A 291 -21.81 -9.68 8.71
CA PHE A 291 -20.48 -9.06 8.77
C PHE A 291 -20.56 -7.54 8.57
N LEU A 292 -21.19 -7.08 7.48
CA LEU A 292 -21.14 -5.68 7.12
C LEU A 292 -22.02 -4.79 8.03
N LEU A 293 -23.22 -5.26 8.36
CA LEU A 293 -24.15 -4.50 9.21
C LEU A 293 -23.65 -4.42 10.67
N HIS A 294 -22.89 -5.42 11.14
CA HIS A 294 -22.16 -5.35 12.41
C HIS A 294 -21.24 -4.13 12.45
N TYR A 295 -20.40 -3.95 11.42
CA TYR A 295 -19.47 -2.83 11.37
C TYR A 295 -20.16 -1.48 11.15
N ALA A 296 -21.26 -1.44 10.41
CA ALA A 296 -22.06 -0.21 10.31
C ALA A 296 -22.61 0.21 11.69
N LYS A 297 -23.07 -0.76 12.49
CA LYS A 297 -23.53 -0.51 13.87
C LYS A 297 -22.39 -0.14 14.81
N LEU A 298 -21.19 -0.70 14.63
CA LEU A 298 -20.01 -0.29 15.40
C LEU A 298 -19.57 1.14 15.08
N ALA A 299 -19.60 1.52 13.81
CA ALA A 299 -19.32 2.90 13.41
C ALA A 299 -20.33 3.89 14.01
N GLU A 300 -21.63 3.54 14.04
CA GLU A 300 -22.67 4.31 14.74
C GLU A 300 -22.34 4.43 16.24
N ALA A 301 -22.05 3.32 16.92
CA ALA A 301 -21.68 3.30 18.35
C ALA A 301 -20.41 4.10 18.67
N ALA A 302 -19.46 4.18 17.74
CA ALA A 302 -18.24 4.97 17.90
C ALA A 302 -18.48 6.50 17.76
N GLY A 303 -19.70 6.91 17.39
CA GLY A 303 -20.06 8.31 17.16
C GLY A 303 -19.99 8.74 15.69
N GLY A 304 -19.99 7.77 14.76
CA GLY A 304 -19.91 7.97 13.32
C GLY A 304 -18.49 7.90 12.76
N VAL A 305 -18.41 7.79 11.43
CA VAL A 305 -17.18 7.73 10.64
C VAL A 305 -17.32 8.66 9.43
N ASP A 306 -16.21 9.12 8.87
CA ASP A 306 -16.21 9.99 7.69
C ASP A 306 -16.40 9.19 6.38
N GLY A 307 -16.05 7.91 6.39
CA GLY A 307 -16.25 7.00 5.27
C GLY A 307 -16.51 5.55 5.71
N PHE A 308 -17.13 4.76 4.83
CA PHE A 308 -17.42 3.36 5.05
C PHE A 308 -17.35 2.58 3.73
N LEU A 309 -16.52 1.53 3.68
CA LEU A 309 -16.48 0.62 2.53
C LEU A 309 -17.48 -0.51 2.72
N ILE A 310 -18.37 -0.71 1.74
CA ILE A 310 -19.35 -1.81 1.76
C ILE A 310 -18.76 -3.15 1.28
N GLY A 311 -17.46 -3.16 1.00
CA GLY A 311 -16.70 -4.29 0.48
C GLY A 311 -15.52 -3.83 -0.34
N SER A 312 -14.64 -4.77 -0.67
CA SER A 312 -13.59 -4.53 -1.65
C SER A 312 -13.12 -5.84 -2.30
N GLU A 313 -12.74 -5.77 -3.57
CA GLU A 313 -12.10 -6.83 -4.36
C GLU A 313 -12.84 -8.18 -4.34
N LEU A 314 -14.17 -8.18 -4.25
CA LEU A 314 -15.01 -9.38 -4.32
C LEU A 314 -15.33 -9.75 -5.78
N ARG A 315 -14.33 -9.61 -6.67
CA ARG A 315 -14.54 -9.69 -8.12
C ARG A 315 -15.10 -11.02 -8.61
N GLY A 316 -14.77 -12.12 -7.91
CA GLY A 316 -15.30 -13.44 -8.23
C GLY A 316 -16.80 -13.58 -7.97
N LEU A 317 -17.39 -12.67 -7.17
CA LEU A 317 -18.82 -12.58 -6.86
C LEU A 317 -19.53 -11.52 -7.71
N THR A 318 -18.93 -10.33 -7.88
CA THR A 318 -19.55 -9.20 -8.61
C THR A 318 -19.83 -9.54 -10.07
N VAL A 319 -18.99 -10.37 -10.70
CA VAL A 319 -19.14 -10.78 -12.11
C VAL A 319 -20.10 -11.96 -12.33
N LEU A 320 -20.62 -12.59 -11.28
CA LEU A 320 -21.52 -13.74 -11.41
C LEU A 320 -22.85 -13.31 -12.02
N ARG A 321 -23.32 -14.08 -13.00
CA ARG A 321 -24.59 -13.85 -13.69
C ARG A 321 -25.63 -14.87 -13.29
N ASP A 322 -26.86 -14.43 -13.09
CA ASP A 322 -28.02 -15.32 -12.98
C ASP A 322 -28.51 -15.78 -14.38
N GLY A 323 -29.57 -16.58 -14.43
CA GLY A 323 -30.16 -17.09 -15.68
C GLY A 323 -30.71 -16.02 -16.64
N GLU A 324 -30.79 -14.77 -16.20
CA GLU A 324 -31.27 -13.62 -16.97
C GLU A 324 -30.14 -12.62 -17.27
N ASN A 325 -28.87 -13.00 -17.04
CA ASN A 325 -27.69 -12.14 -17.12
C ASN A 325 -27.73 -10.91 -16.18
N ARG A 326 -28.37 -11.03 -15.02
CA ARG A 326 -28.24 -10.04 -13.95
C ARG A 326 -27.12 -10.42 -12.98
N PHE A 327 -26.63 -9.43 -12.24
CA PHE A 327 -25.50 -9.57 -11.32
C PHE A 327 -25.97 -9.57 -9.85
N PRO A 328 -26.42 -10.71 -9.30
CA PRO A 328 -27.07 -10.78 -7.99
C PRO A 328 -26.22 -10.23 -6.84
N PHE A 329 -24.89 -10.33 -6.89
CA PHE A 329 -24.07 -9.78 -5.80
C PHE A 329 -23.99 -8.25 -5.86
N VAL A 330 -24.04 -7.65 -7.06
CA VAL A 330 -24.13 -6.20 -7.22
C VAL A 330 -25.47 -5.68 -6.69
N GLU A 331 -26.56 -6.43 -6.90
CA GLU A 331 -27.87 -6.13 -6.30
C GLU A 331 -27.78 -6.13 -4.75
N VAL A 332 -27.14 -7.15 -4.16
CA VAL A 332 -26.89 -7.21 -2.70
C VAL A 332 -26.06 -6.02 -2.20
N LEU A 333 -25.01 -5.63 -2.93
CA LEU A 333 -24.19 -4.47 -2.58
C LEU A 333 -24.99 -3.16 -2.63
N ALA A 334 -25.88 -2.99 -3.62
CA ALA A 334 -26.73 -1.81 -3.73
C ALA A 334 -27.74 -1.73 -2.56
N GLU A 335 -28.34 -2.86 -2.18
CA GLU A 335 -29.21 -2.94 -1.01
C GLU A 335 -28.46 -2.59 0.28
N LEU A 336 -27.28 -3.18 0.48
CA LEU A 336 -26.42 -2.88 1.63
C LEU A 336 -25.97 -1.42 1.67
N ALA A 337 -25.69 -0.79 0.52
CA ALA A 337 -25.40 0.64 0.47
C ALA A 337 -26.55 1.48 1.04
N GLY A 338 -27.80 1.14 0.67
CA GLY A 338 -29.00 1.78 1.22
C GLY A 338 -29.18 1.57 2.73
N GLU A 339 -28.94 0.36 3.21
CA GLU A 339 -29.04 0.04 4.64
C GLU A 339 -27.95 0.73 5.47
N VAL A 340 -26.70 0.71 5.00
CA VAL A 340 -25.57 1.41 5.64
C VAL A 340 -25.82 2.92 5.66
N ARG A 341 -26.35 3.50 4.57
CA ARG A 341 -26.77 4.92 4.53
C ARG A 341 -27.84 5.23 5.58
N GLY A 342 -28.78 4.30 5.79
CA GLY A 342 -29.81 4.41 6.81
C GLY A 342 -29.24 4.46 8.25
N VAL A 343 -28.10 3.81 8.50
CA VAL A 343 -27.42 3.80 9.80
C VAL A 343 -26.48 4.99 9.96
N LEU A 344 -25.64 5.26 8.97
CA LEU A 344 -24.53 6.21 9.09
C LEU A 344 -24.88 7.64 8.63
N GLY A 345 -26.08 7.85 8.10
CA GLY A 345 -26.56 9.17 7.68
C GLY A 345 -25.89 9.69 6.41
N GLN A 346 -26.24 10.92 6.02
CA GLN A 346 -25.84 11.52 4.73
C GLN A 346 -24.39 12.02 4.68
N GLU A 347 -23.78 12.30 5.83
CA GLU A 347 -22.43 12.88 5.90
C GLU A 347 -21.31 11.85 5.70
N THR A 348 -21.60 10.56 5.91
CA THR A 348 -20.63 9.48 5.77
C THR A 348 -20.43 9.13 4.30
N LEU A 349 -19.20 9.16 3.79
CA LEU A 349 -18.92 8.67 2.43
C LEU A 349 -19.13 7.15 2.37
N ILE A 350 -19.91 6.65 1.41
CA ILE A 350 -20.13 5.22 1.19
C ILE A 350 -19.64 4.83 -0.21
N THR A 351 -18.81 3.80 -0.30
CA THR A 351 -18.37 3.23 -1.58
C THR A 351 -18.02 1.74 -1.46
N TYR A 352 -17.73 1.11 -2.59
CA TYR A 352 -17.13 -0.21 -2.73
C TYR A 352 -15.72 -0.05 -3.31
N GLY A 353 -14.71 -0.71 -2.74
CA GLY A 353 -13.35 -0.72 -3.27
C GLY A 353 -13.22 -1.75 -4.39
N ALA A 354 -13.51 -1.38 -5.63
CA ALA A 354 -13.44 -2.32 -6.74
C ALA A 354 -11.97 -2.65 -7.07
N ASP A 355 -11.68 -3.93 -7.33
CA ASP A 355 -10.40 -4.33 -7.94
C ASP A 355 -10.15 -3.50 -9.21
N TRP A 356 -8.91 -3.06 -9.44
CA TRP A 356 -8.55 -2.28 -10.64
C TRP A 356 -8.93 -2.99 -11.95
N SER A 357 -9.09 -4.31 -11.94
CA SER A 357 -9.51 -5.09 -13.10
C SER A 357 -11.01 -5.38 -13.18
N GLU A 358 -11.84 -4.88 -12.26
CA GLU A 358 -13.30 -5.06 -12.28
C GLU A 358 -14.10 -3.75 -12.44
N TYR A 359 -13.60 -2.61 -11.93
CA TYR A 359 -14.40 -1.38 -11.79
C TYR A 359 -15.03 -0.89 -13.10
N PHE A 360 -14.34 -1.10 -14.23
CA PHE A 360 -14.69 -0.53 -15.53
C PHE A 360 -15.71 -1.36 -16.32
N GLY A 361 -15.95 -2.61 -15.91
CA GLY A 361 -16.87 -3.52 -16.59
C GLY A 361 -16.41 -4.97 -16.58
N HIS A 362 -17.28 -5.85 -17.08
CA HIS A 362 -17.07 -7.29 -17.19
C HIS A 362 -17.14 -7.70 -18.66
N GLN A 363 -16.03 -8.25 -19.17
CA GLN A 363 -15.93 -8.79 -20.53
C GLN A 363 -15.60 -10.28 -20.45
N PRO A 364 -16.62 -11.16 -20.37
CA PRO A 364 -16.42 -12.59 -20.16
C PRO A 364 -15.64 -13.21 -21.32
N GLN A 365 -14.67 -14.07 -20.98
CA GLN A 365 -13.86 -14.82 -21.96
C GLN A 365 -14.56 -16.11 -22.42
N ASP A 366 -15.90 -16.14 -22.43
CA ASP A 366 -16.73 -17.29 -22.81
C ASP A 366 -17.10 -17.31 -24.30
N GLY A 367 -16.57 -16.38 -25.09
CA GLY A 367 -16.83 -16.24 -26.52
C GLY A 367 -18.17 -15.58 -26.86
N SER A 368 -18.93 -15.12 -25.87
CA SER A 368 -20.17 -14.35 -26.10
C SER A 368 -19.92 -13.03 -26.84
N GLY A 369 -18.77 -12.40 -26.60
CA GLY A 369 -18.53 -11.02 -27.02
C GLY A 369 -19.30 -10.00 -26.17
N ASP A 370 -19.84 -10.42 -25.02
CA ASP A 370 -20.55 -9.53 -24.11
C ASP A 370 -19.60 -8.48 -23.52
N VAL A 371 -20.13 -7.28 -23.26
CA VAL A 371 -19.49 -6.22 -22.47
C VAL A 371 -20.54 -5.67 -21.53
N PHE A 372 -20.37 -5.90 -20.23
CA PHE A 372 -21.30 -5.43 -19.21
C PHE A 372 -20.67 -4.37 -18.34
N PHE A 373 -21.31 -3.22 -18.16
CA PHE A 373 -20.99 -2.29 -17.09
C PHE A 373 -21.69 -2.74 -15.79
N HIS A 374 -21.35 -3.96 -15.36
CA HIS A 374 -22.05 -4.71 -14.32
C HIS A 374 -22.14 -4.00 -12.96
N LEU A 375 -21.21 -3.09 -12.65
CA LEU A 375 -21.21 -2.31 -11.41
C LEU A 375 -21.97 -0.98 -11.52
N ASP A 376 -22.44 -0.58 -12.70
CA ASP A 376 -23.19 0.67 -12.86
C ASP A 376 -24.47 0.77 -12.01
N PRO A 377 -25.22 -0.31 -11.73
CA PRO A 377 -26.33 -0.24 -10.77
C PRO A 377 -25.88 0.21 -9.37
N LEU A 378 -24.69 -0.21 -8.93
CA LEU A 378 -24.11 0.23 -7.66
C LEU A 378 -23.56 1.65 -7.78
N TRP A 379 -22.81 1.96 -8.83
CA TRP A 379 -22.23 3.28 -9.05
C TRP A 379 -23.28 4.37 -9.27
N ALA A 380 -24.43 4.05 -9.84
CA ALA A 380 -25.54 4.98 -9.98
C ALA A 380 -26.39 5.10 -8.71
N HIS A 381 -26.31 4.15 -7.77
CA HIS A 381 -27.14 4.12 -6.57
C HIS A 381 -26.98 5.37 -5.69
N ASP A 382 -28.07 6.00 -5.27
CA ASP A 382 -28.05 7.28 -4.52
C ASP A 382 -27.30 7.21 -3.19
N ALA A 383 -27.21 6.02 -2.58
CA ALA A 383 -26.47 5.83 -1.34
C ALA A 383 -24.94 5.78 -1.50
N VAL A 384 -24.43 5.57 -2.72
CA VAL A 384 -22.99 5.48 -3.01
C VAL A 384 -22.47 6.84 -3.47
N ASP A 385 -21.41 7.37 -2.86
CA ASP A 385 -20.94 8.73 -3.14
C ASP A 385 -19.82 8.81 -4.16
N ALA A 386 -19.08 7.72 -4.34
CA ALA A 386 -17.89 7.68 -5.19
C ALA A 386 -17.69 6.32 -5.85
N VAL A 387 -16.96 6.30 -6.96
CA VAL A 387 -16.43 5.08 -7.56
C VAL A 387 -15.10 4.77 -6.86
N GLY A 388 -15.09 3.75 -6.01
CA GLY A 388 -13.88 3.28 -5.32
C GLY A 388 -13.08 2.31 -6.17
N ILE A 389 -11.76 2.50 -6.24
CA ILE A 389 -10.84 1.64 -6.99
C ILE A 389 -9.62 1.30 -6.13
N ASP A 390 -9.30 0.02 -6.01
CA ASP A 390 -8.04 -0.47 -5.50
C ASP A 390 -7.01 -0.47 -6.64
N ASN A 391 -6.33 0.66 -6.80
CA ASN A 391 -5.58 1.02 -7.99
C ASN A 391 -4.17 0.42 -8.01
N TYR A 392 -4.08 -0.82 -8.45
CA TYR A 392 -2.82 -1.55 -8.64
C TYR A 392 -2.42 -1.72 -10.12
N MET A 393 -2.76 -0.75 -10.96
CA MET A 393 -2.51 -0.82 -12.41
C MET A 393 -1.01 -0.72 -12.72
N PRO A 394 -0.45 -1.57 -13.63
CA PRO A 394 0.96 -1.54 -13.97
C PRO A 394 1.42 -0.19 -14.54
N LEU A 395 2.56 0.32 -14.08
CA LEU A 395 3.19 1.53 -14.62
C LEU A 395 4.46 1.25 -15.44
N SER A 396 4.84 -0.02 -15.62
CA SER A 396 6.08 -0.39 -16.31
C SER A 396 6.01 -1.81 -16.91
N ASP A 397 6.83 -2.07 -17.94
CA ASP A 397 7.15 -3.41 -18.48
C ASP A 397 8.68 -3.56 -18.62
N TRP A 398 9.42 -2.97 -17.66
CA TRP A 398 10.88 -2.94 -17.64
C TRP A 398 11.46 -4.35 -17.47
N ARG A 399 12.55 -4.64 -18.20
CA ARG A 399 13.28 -5.93 -18.19
C ARG A 399 14.77 -5.69 -18.07
N ASP A 400 15.52 -6.70 -17.62
CA ASP A 400 16.98 -6.56 -17.47
C ASP A 400 17.68 -6.22 -18.78
N ALA A 401 17.18 -6.76 -19.90
CA ALA A 401 17.71 -6.45 -21.23
C ALA A 401 17.60 -4.95 -21.60
N ASP A 402 16.68 -4.21 -20.96
CA ASP A 402 16.48 -2.79 -21.24
C ASP A 402 17.60 -1.91 -20.67
N HIS A 403 18.42 -2.42 -19.73
CA HIS A 403 19.63 -1.71 -19.26
C HIS A 403 20.65 -1.49 -20.38
N ALA A 404 20.61 -2.30 -21.44
CA ALA A 404 21.43 -2.09 -22.63
C ALA A 404 20.95 -0.91 -23.51
N GLY A 405 19.87 -0.23 -23.11
CA GLY A 405 19.20 0.82 -23.86
C GLY A 405 18.09 0.27 -24.77
N GLY A 406 17.29 1.17 -25.34
CA GLY A 406 16.26 0.82 -26.32
C GLY A 406 14.97 0.24 -25.72
N ASN A 407 14.66 0.56 -24.45
CA ASN A 407 13.34 0.27 -23.89
C ASN A 407 12.24 0.84 -24.82
N PRO A 408 11.25 0.04 -25.24
CA PRO A 408 10.27 0.47 -26.26
C PRO A 408 9.32 1.55 -25.78
N ASP A 409 9.20 1.76 -24.47
CA ASP A 409 8.35 2.78 -23.85
C ASP A 409 9.14 4.06 -23.49
N GLY A 410 10.44 4.10 -23.86
CA GLY A 410 11.31 5.25 -23.68
C GLY A 410 11.70 5.51 -22.22
N PHE A 411 11.69 4.48 -21.36
CA PHE A 411 12.20 4.59 -19.99
C PHE A 411 13.73 4.72 -19.99
N LEU A 412 14.25 5.59 -19.11
CA LEU A 412 15.69 5.71 -18.86
C LEU A 412 16.22 4.66 -17.88
N GLY A 413 15.35 4.15 -17.01
CA GLY A 413 15.62 3.15 -15.99
C GLY A 413 14.32 2.56 -15.47
N PRO A 414 14.35 1.50 -14.64
CA PRO A 414 13.16 0.85 -14.09
C PRO A 414 12.29 1.79 -13.25
N TYR A 415 12.88 2.86 -12.72
CA TYR A 415 12.23 3.80 -11.81
C TYR A 415 12.23 5.25 -12.33
N ASP A 416 12.36 5.43 -13.64
CA ASP A 416 12.25 6.72 -14.33
C ASP A 416 10.92 7.41 -13.97
N ALA A 417 11.00 8.53 -13.24
CA ALA A 417 9.84 9.25 -12.74
C ALA A 417 8.94 9.78 -13.86
N ALA A 418 9.53 10.26 -14.97
CA ALA A 418 8.76 10.74 -16.12
C ALA A 418 8.12 9.56 -16.86
N GLY A 419 8.85 8.44 -17.01
CA GLY A 419 8.34 7.19 -17.56
C GLY A 419 7.11 6.68 -16.82
N LEU A 420 7.24 6.47 -15.51
CA LEU A 420 6.15 5.97 -14.65
C LEU A 420 4.93 6.89 -14.69
N ARG A 421 5.12 8.22 -14.66
CA ARG A 421 4.00 9.17 -14.71
C ARG A 421 3.25 9.13 -16.05
N ARG A 422 3.96 9.02 -17.18
CA ARG A 422 3.31 8.86 -18.50
C ARG A 422 2.47 7.59 -18.54
N MET A 423 2.99 6.52 -17.97
CA MET A 423 2.34 5.21 -17.97
C MET A 423 1.03 5.19 -17.19
N ILE A 424 0.67 6.18 -16.37
CA ILE A 424 -0.65 6.19 -15.70
C ILE A 424 -1.80 6.14 -16.72
N THR A 425 -1.65 6.78 -17.88
CA THR A 425 -2.65 6.81 -18.97
C THR A 425 -2.09 6.27 -20.29
N SER A 426 -1.17 5.30 -20.23
CA SER A 426 -0.60 4.62 -21.41
C SER A 426 -0.11 3.21 -21.06
N GLY A 427 0.39 2.47 -22.04
CA GLY A 427 1.04 1.17 -21.84
C GLY A 427 0.08 0.00 -21.65
N GLU A 428 0.49 -0.98 -20.83
CA GLU A 428 -0.34 -2.16 -20.52
C GLU A 428 -1.67 -1.73 -19.92
N GLY A 429 -2.80 -2.21 -20.46
CA GLY A 429 -4.14 -1.83 -19.98
C GLY A 429 -4.70 -0.54 -20.56
N TYR A 430 -3.94 0.15 -21.42
CA TYR A 430 -4.40 1.33 -22.14
C TYR A 430 -4.13 1.19 -23.64
N ASP A 431 -2.86 1.11 -24.03
CA ASP A 431 -2.45 0.98 -25.43
C ASP A 431 -2.48 -0.47 -25.90
N TRP A 432 -2.07 -1.40 -25.02
CA TRP A 432 -1.87 -2.81 -25.36
C TRP A 432 -2.09 -3.73 -24.16
N PHE A 433 -2.17 -5.03 -24.42
CA PHE A 433 -2.20 -6.11 -23.43
C PHE A 433 -1.41 -7.32 -23.95
N TYR A 434 -1.13 -8.29 -23.07
CA TYR A 434 -0.60 -9.61 -23.48
C TYR A 434 -1.77 -10.59 -23.59
N ALA A 435 -1.93 -11.23 -24.76
CA ALA A 435 -3.11 -12.06 -25.02
C ALA A 435 -3.05 -13.41 -24.32
N ASP A 436 -1.84 -13.92 -24.08
CA ASP A 436 -1.61 -15.13 -23.32
C ASP A 436 -0.31 -15.07 -22.49
N ALA A 437 -0.06 -16.12 -21.72
CA ALA A 437 1.10 -16.21 -20.85
C ALA A 437 2.44 -16.31 -21.62
N GLY A 438 2.43 -16.77 -22.88
CA GLY A 438 3.60 -16.87 -23.74
C GLY A 438 3.99 -15.54 -24.39
N ASP A 439 3.02 -14.64 -24.61
CA ASP A 439 3.27 -13.30 -25.17
C ASP A 439 4.15 -12.43 -24.26
N ARG A 440 3.93 -12.49 -22.94
CA ARG A 440 4.65 -11.64 -21.98
C ARG A 440 6.17 -11.83 -22.02
N PRO A 441 6.75 -13.04 -21.87
CA PRO A 441 8.20 -13.22 -21.93
C PRO A 441 8.80 -12.78 -23.28
N GLU A 442 8.06 -12.89 -24.38
CA GLU A 442 8.52 -12.46 -25.71
C GLU A 442 8.27 -10.97 -26.01
N ARG A 443 7.60 -10.24 -25.10
CA ARG A 443 7.15 -8.85 -25.33
C ARG A 443 6.22 -8.71 -26.55
N ARG A 444 5.38 -9.71 -26.81
CA ARG A 444 4.40 -9.68 -27.90
C ARG A 444 3.14 -8.95 -27.46
N ARG A 445 3.12 -7.63 -27.66
CA ARG A 445 2.04 -6.75 -27.22
C ARG A 445 0.91 -6.69 -28.25
N THR A 446 -0.32 -6.91 -27.81
CA THR A 446 -1.53 -6.80 -28.65
C THR A 446 -2.20 -5.45 -28.41
N PRO A 447 -2.45 -4.61 -29.44
CA PRO A 447 -3.14 -3.34 -29.28
C PRO A 447 -4.56 -3.48 -28.73
N ILE A 448 -4.97 -2.61 -27.82
CA ILE A 448 -6.35 -2.53 -27.34
C ILE A 448 -7.16 -1.66 -28.33
N THR A 449 -8.10 -2.29 -29.03
CA THR A 449 -8.99 -1.62 -29.99
C THR A 449 -10.43 -2.09 -29.79
N ASP A 450 -11.38 -1.31 -30.30
CA ASP A 450 -12.82 -1.64 -30.27
C ASP A 450 -13.40 -1.84 -31.68
N GLY A 451 -12.53 -2.12 -32.65
CA GLY A 451 -12.90 -2.37 -34.04
C GLY A 451 -13.93 -1.37 -34.59
N ALA A 452 -15.12 -1.88 -34.92
CA ALA A 452 -16.19 -1.12 -35.57
C ALA A 452 -16.85 -0.05 -34.69
N HIS A 453 -16.83 -0.21 -33.36
CA HIS A 453 -17.51 0.71 -32.43
C HIS A 453 -16.64 1.92 -32.05
N GLY A 454 -15.31 1.80 -32.16
CA GLY A 454 -14.39 2.91 -31.97
C GLY A 454 -14.34 3.46 -30.53
N LYS A 455 -14.76 2.69 -29.52
CA LYS A 455 -14.72 3.03 -28.09
C LYS A 455 -13.74 2.13 -27.33
N PRO A 456 -12.42 2.17 -27.62
CA PRO A 456 -11.44 1.28 -26.98
C PRO A 456 -11.41 1.39 -25.45
N TRP A 457 -11.84 2.52 -24.88
CA TRP A 457 -11.92 2.74 -23.44
C TRP A 457 -12.79 1.70 -22.70
N VAL A 458 -13.74 1.04 -23.36
CA VAL A 458 -14.53 -0.05 -22.73
C VAL A 458 -13.70 -1.28 -22.38
N TYR A 459 -12.49 -1.40 -22.94
CA TYR A 459 -11.52 -2.48 -22.69
C TYR A 459 -10.24 -1.99 -21.99
N ARG A 460 -10.15 -0.70 -21.64
CA ARG A 460 -8.95 -0.11 -21.03
C ARG A 460 -9.19 0.18 -19.56
N TYR A 461 -8.75 -0.74 -18.70
CA TYR A 461 -8.84 -0.55 -17.25
C TYR A 461 -8.04 0.66 -16.73
N LYS A 462 -7.15 1.27 -17.53
CA LYS A 462 -6.44 2.52 -17.14
C LYS A 462 -7.12 3.79 -17.61
N ASP A 463 -8.08 3.68 -18.52
CA ASP A 463 -8.74 4.83 -19.14
C ASP A 463 -9.89 5.35 -18.26
N ILE A 464 -9.56 5.66 -17.00
CA ILE A 464 -10.50 6.15 -15.98
C ILE A 464 -11.21 7.40 -16.49
N ALA A 465 -10.48 8.32 -17.15
CA ALA A 465 -11.04 9.56 -17.65
C ALA A 465 -12.12 9.35 -18.73
N SER A 466 -11.88 8.45 -19.69
CA SER A 466 -12.88 8.15 -20.73
C SER A 466 -14.05 7.37 -20.16
N TRP A 467 -13.82 6.37 -19.32
CA TRP A 467 -14.89 5.63 -18.64
C TRP A 467 -15.79 6.61 -17.86
N TRP A 468 -15.20 7.45 -17.01
CA TRP A 468 -15.92 8.41 -16.18
C TRP A 468 -16.70 9.47 -16.98
N SER A 469 -16.21 9.84 -18.16
CA SER A 469 -16.75 10.94 -18.97
C SER A 469 -17.79 10.52 -20.02
N ASN A 470 -17.98 9.23 -20.28
CA ASN A 470 -18.83 8.75 -21.37
C ASN A 470 -20.08 8.01 -20.88
N PRO A 471 -21.18 8.04 -21.64
CA PRO A 471 -22.33 7.17 -21.39
C PRO A 471 -21.93 5.70 -21.63
N HIS A 472 -22.41 4.82 -20.75
CA HIS A 472 -22.14 3.39 -20.79
C HIS A 472 -23.27 2.66 -21.51
N PHE A 473 -22.91 1.73 -22.38
CA PHE A 473 -23.86 0.90 -23.12
C PHE A 473 -23.38 -0.54 -23.07
N ASP A 474 -24.17 -1.42 -22.46
CA ASP A 474 -23.87 -2.84 -22.48
C ASP A 474 -23.86 -3.37 -23.92
N ARG A 475 -23.11 -4.45 -24.13
CA ARG A 475 -23.09 -5.20 -25.38
C ARG A 475 -23.49 -6.62 -25.11
N ILE A 476 -24.53 -7.08 -25.80
CA ILE A 476 -25.01 -8.46 -25.73
C ILE A 476 -24.69 -9.14 -27.05
N GLY A 477 -23.91 -10.21 -27.02
CA GLY A 477 -23.42 -10.87 -28.23
C GLY A 477 -22.53 -9.96 -29.09
N GLY A 478 -21.84 -8.99 -28.48
CA GLY A 478 -21.06 -7.95 -29.16
C GLY A 478 -21.89 -6.81 -29.76
N VAL A 479 -23.22 -6.80 -29.58
CA VAL A 479 -24.10 -5.73 -30.09
C VAL A 479 -24.40 -4.73 -28.99
N GLU A 480 -24.01 -3.47 -29.20
CA GLU A 480 -24.31 -2.36 -28.30
C GLU A 480 -25.82 -2.15 -28.14
N ALA A 481 -26.26 -2.09 -26.88
CA ALA A 481 -27.65 -1.82 -26.52
C ALA A 481 -28.10 -0.44 -27.00
N ALA A 482 -29.39 -0.29 -27.27
CA ALA A 482 -29.96 0.98 -27.73
C ALA A 482 -29.98 2.05 -26.63
N ASP A 483 -30.18 1.62 -25.39
CA ASP A 483 -30.28 2.48 -24.22
C ASP A 483 -29.01 2.36 -23.35
N PRO A 484 -28.53 3.46 -22.75
CA PRO A 484 -27.41 3.42 -21.83
C PRO A 484 -27.81 2.78 -20.50
N THR A 485 -26.81 2.41 -19.70
CA THR A 485 -26.99 2.01 -18.30
C THR A 485 -27.42 3.21 -17.44
N ALA A 486 -27.61 2.98 -16.13
CA ALA A 486 -27.93 4.03 -15.18
C ALA A 486 -26.78 5.01 -14.90
N TRP A 487 -25.57 4.75 -15.39
CA TRP A 487 -24.42 5.64 -15.18
C TRP A 487 -24.65 7.00 -15.83
N VAL A 488 -24.56 8.04 -15.01
CA VAL A 488 -24.54 9.43 -15.48
C VAL A 488 -23.09 9.88 -15.57
N PRO A 489 -22.59 10.26 -16.77
CA PRO A 489 -21.23 10.70 -16.94
C PRO A 489 -20.86 11.83 -15.97
N LYS A 490 -19.70 11.71 -15.35
CA LYS A 490 -19.15 12.68 -14.40
C LYS A 490 -19.95 12.90 -13.12
N SER A 491 -20.90 12.02 -12.81
CA SER A 491 -21.82 12.22 -11.68
C SER A 491 -21.17 12.08 -10.31
N LYS A 492 -20.17 11.21 -10.16
CA LYS A 492 -19.51 10.93 -8.89
C LYS A 492 -17.99 10.98 -9.02
N PRO A 493 -17.23 11.44 -8.01
CA PRO A 493 -15.78 11.37 -8.04
C PRO A 493 -15.29 9.90 -8.04
N VAL A 494 -14.05 9.73 -8.48
CA VAL A 494 -13.26 8.51 -8.32
C VAL A 494 -12.36 8.68 -7.10
N ILE A 495 -12.33 7.68 -6.24
CA ILE A 495 -11.43 7.62 -5.09
C ILE A 495 -10.58 6.36 -5.19
N PHE A 496 -9.30 6.47 -4.82
CA PHE A 496 -8.46 5.29 -4.69
C PHE A 496 -8.54 4.80 -3.26
N THR A 497 -9.30 3.73 -3.07
CA THR A 497 -9.49 3.07 -1.77
C THR A 497 -8.22 2.36 -1.33
N GLU A 498 -7.43 1.90 -2.30
CA GLU A 498 -6.05 1.45 -2.13
C GLU A 498 -5.19 1.93 -3.31
N ILE A 499 -3.91 2.21 -3.04
CA ILE A 499 -2.90 2.44 -4.07
C ILE A 499 -1.51 2.18 -3.52
N GLY A 500 -0.68 1.48 -4.29
CA GLY A 500 0.70 1.24 -3.91
C GLY A 500 1.35 0.17 -4.77
N CYS A 501 2.63 -0.09 -4.52
CA CYS A 501 3.29 -1.29 -4.99
C CYS A 501 4.21 -1.83 -3.89
N ALA A 502 4.54 -3.11 -4.00
CA ALA A 502 5.53 -3.75 -3.14
C ALA A 502 6.90 -3.05 -3.25
N ALA A 503 7.63 -2.98 -2.13
CA ALA A 503 9.01 -2.52 -2.07
C ALA A 503 9.99 -3.60 -2.56
N VAL A 504 9.79 -4.03 -3.80
CA VAL A 504 10.55 -5.09 -4.46
C VAL A 504 11.02 -4.60 -5.83
N ASP A 505 12.11 -5.16 -6.33
CA ASP A 505 12.64 -4.87 -7.64
C ASP A 505 11.52 -4.93 -8.71
N LYS A 506 11.41 -3.87 -9.52
CA LYS A 506 10.37 -3.72 -10.55
C LYS A 506 8.94 -3.84 -10.02
N GLY A 507 8.68 -3.46 -8.76
CA GLY A 507 7.35 -3.30 -8.18
C GLY A 507 6.31 -2.68 -9.13
N PRO A 508 6.61 -1.57 -9.83
CA PRO A 508 5.71 -0.96 -10.80
C PRO A 508 5.25 -1.84 -11.98
N ASN A 509 5.92 -2.96 -12.27
CA ASN A 509 5.52 -3.88 -13.34
C ASN A 509 4.26 -4.68 -12.99
N GLN A 510 4.02 -4.93 -11.70
CA GLN A 510 2.85 -5.65 -11.22
C GLN A 510 2.52 -5.24 -9.78
N PRO A 511 1.92 -4.05 -9.59
CA PRO A 511 1.79 -3.43 -8.28
C PRO A 511 0.95 -4.21 -7.26
N ASN A 512 0.06 -5.08 -7.74
CA ASN A 512 -0.91 -5.81 -6.91
C ASN A 512 -0.29 -7.03 -6.19
N VAL A 513 0.90 -7.49 -6.57
CA VAL A 513 1.51 -8.70 -5.99
C VAL A 513 2.63 -8.38 -5.01
N PHE A 514 2.80 -9.27 -4.04
CA PHE A 514 3.95 -9.28 -3.15
C PHE A 514 4.27 -10.71 -2.69
N PRO A 515 5.52 -10.98 -2.27
CA PRO A 515 5.86 -12.27 -1.69
C PRO A 515 5.16 -12.49 -0.34
N ASP A 516 4.36 -13.57 -0.26
CA ASP A 516 3.77 -14.09 0.98
C ASP A 516 3.76 -15.62 0.92
N PRO A 517 4.84 -16.30 1.34
CA PRO A 517 5.03 -17.74 1.10
C PRO A 517 3.91 -18.67 1.58
N LYS A 518 3.08 -18.22 2.52
CA LYS A 518 1.92 -19.02 2.99
C LYS A 518 0.77 -19.00 1.99
N SER A 519 0.58 -17.90 1.25
CA SER A 519 -0.58 -17.69 0.38
C SER A 519 -0.39 -18.27 -1.01
N SER A 520 -1.49 -18.73 -1.62
CA SER A 520 -1.54 -19.09 -3.03
C SER A 520 -1.33 -17.90 -3.97
N GLU A 521 -1.45 -16.66 -3.46
CA GLU A 521 -1.21 -15.43 -4.22
C GLU A 521 0.25 -14.94 -4.08
N ASN A 522 1.13 -15.76 -3.49
CA ASN A 522 2.56 -15.50 -3.40
C ASN A 522 3.18 -15.29 -4.80
N ALA A 523 3.58 -14.07 -5.10
CA ALA A 523 4.23 -13.75 -6.36
C ALA A 523 5.21 -12.58 -6.23
N ALA A 524 6.24 -12.59 -7.09
CA ALA A 524 7.08 -11.43 -7.34
C ALA A 524 6.58 -10.74 -8.62
N PRO A 525 6.72 -9.40 -8.73
CA PRO A 525 6.34 -8.68 -9.93
C PRO A 525 7.03 -9.22 -11.18
N TYR A 526 6.41 -9.03 -12.34
CA TYR A 526 6.94 -9.51 -13.61
C TYR A 526 8.39 -9.06 -13.83
N PHE A 527 9.26 -10.04 -14.13
CA PHE A 527 10.69 -9.87 -14.37
C PHE A 527 11.51 -9.36 -13.18
N SER A 528 10.93 -9.28 -11.99
CA SER A 528 11.62 -8.93 -10.75
C SER A 528 12.70 -9.96 -10.39
N SER A 529 13.80 -9.49 -9.83
CA SER A 529 14.78 -10.33 -9.12
C SER A 529 14.29 -10.82 -7.75
N GLY A 530 13.19 -10.27 -7.23
CA GLY A 530 12.66 -10.54 -5.88
C GLY A 530 13.41 -9.81 -4.76
N GLY A 531 14.44 -9.01 -5.08
CA GLY A 531 15.18 -8.22 -4.10
C GLY A 531 14.40 -6.99 -3.62
N MET A 532 14.65 -6.56 -2.38
CA MET A 532 14.04 -5.36 -1.80
C MET A 532 14.42 -4.09 -2.57
N SER A 533 13.45 -3.21 -2.83
CA SER A 533 13.65 -1.91 -3.47
C SER A 533 12.65 -0.88 -2.94
N ASP A 534 13.07 -0.09 -1.94
CA ASP A 534 12.24 0.99 -1.39
C ASP A 534 12.00 2.11 -2.42
N LEU A 535 12.94 2.31 -3.34
CA LEU A 535 12.83 3.28 -4.43
C LEU A 535 11.66 2.96 -5.36
N ALA A 536 11.40 1.67 -5.63
CA ALA A 536 10.30 1.22 -6.48
C ALA A 536 8.95 1.77 -5.99
N GLN A 537 8.66 1.54 -4.70
CA GLN A 537 7.46 2.01 -4.04
C GLN A 537 7.37 3.54 -4.01
N ARG A 538 8.47 4.21 -3.62
CA ARG A 538 8.52 5.68 -3.57
C ARG A 538 8.24 6.32 -4.93
N ARG A 539 8.81 5.78 -6.00
CA ARG A 539 8.64 6.31 -7.36
C ARG A 539 7.25 6.02 -7.94
N PHE A 540 6.68 4.86 -7.63
CA PHE A 540 5.30 4.55 -7.97
C PHE A 540 4.32 5.57 -7.36
N LEU A 541 4.43 5.83 -6.05
CA LEU A 541 3.56 6.80 -5.37
C LEU A 541 3.80 8.23 -5.85
N ALA A 542 5.06 8.64 -6.05
CA ALA A 542 5.39 9.96 -6.56
C ALA A 542 4.83 10.19 -7.98
N ALA A 543 4.83 9.17 -8.84
CA ALA A 543 4.23 9.25 -10.17
C ALA A 543 2.71 9.53 -10.09
N HIS A 544 1.99 8.82 -9.23
CA HIS A 544 0.56 9.03 -9.02
C HIS A 544 0.26 10.42 -8.44
N TYR A 545 0.95 10.84 -7.38
CA TYR A 545 0.74 12.18 -6.82
C TYR A 545 1.08 13.28 -7.82
N GLY A 546 2.14 13.11 -8.61
CA GLY A 546 2.50 14.03 -9.69
C GLY A 546 1.45 14.12 -10.79
N HIS A 547 0.78 13.01 -11.13
CA HIS A 547 -0.29 12.97 -12.13
C HIS A 547 -1.58 13.58 -11.61
N TRP A 548 -2.10 13.07 -10.49
CA TRP A 548 -3.44 13.42 -10.00
C TRP A 548 -3.50 14.80 -9.35
N SER A 549 -2.36 15.33 -8.87
CA SER A 549 -2.26 16.72 -8.38
C SER A 549 -2.10 17.74 -9.51
N SER A 550 -2.11 17.32 -10.78
CA SER A 550 -2.01 18.24 -11.91
C SER A 550 -3.24 19.14 -12.00
N GLU A 551 -3.03 20.44 -12.21
CA GLU A 551 -4.12 21.38 -12.48
C GLU A 551 -4.65 21.28 -13.92
N ASP A 552 -3.92 20.58 -14.80
CA ASP A 552 -4.32 20.35 -16.19
C ASP A 552 -5.61 19.52 -16.26
N ALA A 553 -6.68 20.14 -16.76
CA ALA A 553 -7.99 19.49 -16.92
C ALA A 553 -7.99 18.36 -17.97
N ALA A 554 -6.97 18.28 -18.84
CA ALA A 554 -6.80 17.13 -19.74
C ALA A 554 -6.30 15.88 -19.00
N VAL A 555 -5.62 16.05 -17.86
CA VAL A 555 -5.06 14.97 -17.04
C VAL A 555 -6.07 14.53 -15.98
N ASN A 556 -6.64 15.49 -15.25
CA ASN A 556 -7.61 15.24 -14.20
C ASN A 556 -8.82 16.18 -14.39
N PRO A 557 -9.84 15.75 -15.15
CA PRO A 557 -10.94 16.62 -15.56
C PRO A 557 -11.82 17.06 -14.38
N VAL A 558 -12.53 18.17 -14.56
CA VAL A 558 -13.49 18.70 -13.58
C VAL A 558 -14.91 18.30 -13.98
N SER A 559 -15.71 17.85 -13.01
CA SER A 559 -17.13 17.60 -13.21
C SER A 559 -17.92 18.90 -13.23
N ASN A 560 -18.80 19.05 -14.22
CA ASN A 560 -19.80 20.11 -14.23
C ASN A 560 -21.00 19.85 -13.30
N LEU A 561 -21.12 18.64 -12.73
CA LEU A 561 -22.23 18.26 -11.85
C LEU A 561 -21.95 18.62 -10.38
N TYR A 562 -20.76 18.29 -9.87
CA TYR A 562 -20.36 18.60 -8.49
C TYR A 562 -19.22 19.64 -8.38
N GLY A 563 -18.64 20.09 -9.49
CA GLY A 563 -17.64 21.17 -9.51
C GLY A 563 -16.22 20.78 -9.08
N GLY A 564 -15.97 19.52 -8.73
CA GLY A 564 -14.67 19.00 -8.30
C GLY A 564 -13.93 18.20 -9.38
N ARG A 565 -12.69 17.81 -9.08
CA ARG A 565 -11.85 16.96 -9.94
C ARG A 565 -12.33 15.51 -9.93
N MET A 566 -12.09 14.78 -11.03
CA MET A 566 -12.39 13.35 -11.14
C MET A 566 -11.72 12.56 -10.01
N VAL A 567 -10.44 12.80 -9.75
CA VAL A 567 -9.72 12.24 -8.61
C VAL A 567 -9.20 13.39 -7.74
N ASP A 568 -9.67 13.52 -6.50
CA ASP A 568 -9.06 14.45 -5.56
C ASP A 568 -7.78 13.83 -4.97
N PRO A 569 -6.62 14.51 -4.95
CA PRO A 569 -5.41 14.00 -4.29
C PRO A 569 -5.59 13.62 -2.80
N GLY A 570 -6.55 14.22 -2.10
CA GLY A 570 -6.95 13.84 -0.73
C GLY A 570 -7.70 12.52 -0.66
N SER A 571 -8.25 12.04 -1.77
CA SER A 571 -8.96 10.76 -1.90
C SER A 571 -8.06 9.61 -2.38
N ILE A 572 -6.73 9.79 -2.30
CA ILE A 572 -5.72 8.77 -2.62
C ILE A 572 -5.31 8.10 -1.31
N CYS A 573 -5.84 6.92 -1.03
CA CYS A 573 -5.55 6.13 0.18
C CYS A 573 -4.39 5.16 -0.07
N VAL A 574 -3.21 5.46 0.48
CA VAL A 574 -2.01 4.67 0.21
C VAL A 574 -2.02 3.36 1.02
N TRP A 575 -1.78 2.25 0.33
CA TRP A 575 -1.57 0.93 0.91
C TRP A 575 -0.06 0.66 1.08
N ALA A 576 0.49 0.51 2.28
CA ALA A 576 -0.20 0.53 3.59
C ALA A 576 0.69 1.03 4.75
N TRP A 577 0.04 1.45 5.84
CA TRP A 577 0.67 1.79 7.12
C TRP A 577 0.20 0.81 8.21
N ASP A 578 1.10 0.30 9.04
CA ASP A 578 0.81 -0.74 10.02
C ASP A 578 0.66 -0.16 11.43
N ALA A 579 -0.37 -0.58 12.17
CA ALA A 579 -0.61 -0.19 13.56
C ALA A 579 0.48 -0.71 14.51
N ARG A 580 1.20 -1.77 14.11
CA ARG A 580 2.40 -2.24 14.82
C ARG A 580 3.56 -1.34 14.43
N PRO A 581 4.18 -0.63 15.39
CA PRO A 581 5.13 0.41 15.07
C PRO A 581 6.48 -0.15 14.62
N PHE A 582 7.18 0.62 13.78
CA PHE A 582 8.56 0.33 13.42
C PHE A 582 9.53 0.80 14.52
N PRO A 583 10.65 0.10 14.77
CA PRO A 583 11.06 -1.18 14.19
C PRO A 583 10.54 -2.39 14.98
N ALA A 584 9.66 -2.21 15.97
CA ALA A 584 9.12 -3.31 16.77
C ALA A 584 8.53 -4.39 15.84
N PHE A 585 7.63 -4.00 14.94
CA PHE A 585 7.42 -4.72 13.70
C PHE A 585 8.40 -4.18 12.64
N PRO A 586 9.13 -5.03 11.90
CA PRO A 586 9.02 -6.49 11.84
C PRO A 586 9.97 -7.27 12.77
N LEU A 587 10.70 -6.62 13.69
CA LEU A 587 11.80 -7.28 14.42
C LEU A 587 11.35 -8.29 15.50
N HIS A 588 10.16 -8.14 16.08
CA HIS A 588 9.60 -9.08 17.06
C HIS A 588 8.92 -10.28 16.38
N GLY A 589 9.73 -11.09 15.68
CA GLY A 589 9.25 -12.29 14.97
C GLY A 589 8.77 -13.43 15.88
N ASP A 590 9.00 -13.34 17.19
CA ASP A 590 8.42 -14.19 18.22
C ASP A 590 6.96 -13.84 18.54
N VAL A 591 6.54 -12.61 18.23
CA VAL A 591 5.17 -12.12 18.39
C VAL A 591 4.39 -12.21 17.06
N TRP A 592 5.02 -11.79 15.96
CA TRP A 592 4.39 -11.70 14.65
C TRP A 592 5.07 -12.58 13.60
N SER A 593 4.33 -13.57 13.07
CA SER A 593 4.83 -14.54 12.09
C SER A 593 5.07 -13.93 10.70
N ASP A 594 4.39 -12.83 10.37
CA ASP A 594 4.43 -12.16 9.08
C ASP A 594 5.57 -11.12 8.92
N GLY A 595 6.43 -10.95 9.94
CA GLY A 595 7.51 -9.96 9.90
C GLY A 595 8.48 -10.12 8.71
N ARG A 596 8.66 -11.34 8.20
CA ARG A 596 9.51 -11.59 7.00
C ARG A 596 8.96 -10.91 5.74
N ASN A 597 7.65 -10.77 5.63
CA ASN A 597 6.98 -10.19 4.48
C ASN A 597 7.20 -8.67 4.40
N TRP A 598 7.55 -8.01 5.52
CA TRP A 598 7.83 -6.57 5.53
C TRP A 598 8.87 -6.19 4.48
N SER A 599 9.92 -6.99 4.28
CA SER A 599 11.07 -6.63 3.43
C SER A 599 10.71 -6.43 1.96
N CYS A 600 9.71 -7.13 1.43
CA CYS A 600 9.28 -7.03 0.03
C CYS A 600 7.77 -6.78 -0.14
N GLY A 601 7.07 -6.39 0.93
CA GLY A 601 5.65 -6.05 0.88
C GLY A 601 5.39 -4.55 0.72
N HIS A 602 4.12 -4.15 0.93
CA HIS A 602 3.65 -2.77 0.72
C HIS A 602 3.81 -1.84 1.93
N TRP A 603 4.28 -2.34 3.08
CA TRP A 603 4.45 -1.54 4.30
C TRP A 603 5.27 -0.27 4.08
N LEU A 604 4.76 0.86 4.56
CA LEU A 604 5.46 2.14 4.52
C LEU A 604 6.28 2.44 5.79
N ASN A 605 5.95 1.80 6.92
CA ASN A 605 6.65 1.96 8.20
C ASN A 605 8.14 1.63 8.03
N GLY A 606 9.02 2.52 8.50
CA GLY A 606 10.47 2.42 8.32
C GLY A 606 11.00 2.81 6.93
N ARG A 607 10.14 2.90 5.90
CA ARG A 607 10.51 3.31 4.54
C ARG A 607 10.28 4.81 4.30
N LEU A 608 9.16 5.34 4.77
CA LEU A 608 8.87 6.78 4.69
C LEU A 608 9.78 7.63 5.60
N SER A 609 10.42 7.02 6.59
CA SER A 609 11.49 7.63 7.39
C SER A 609 12.83 7.70 6.64
N GLY A 610 12.99 6.88 5.60
CA GLY A 610 14.16 6.86 4.73
C GLY A 610 14.16 7.98 3.67
N VAL A 611 15.20 8.00 2.86
CA VAL A 611 15.45 9.05 1.87
C VAL A 611 15.87 8.47 0.52
N ALA A 612 15.28 8.97 -0.57
CA ALA A 612 15.76 8.71 -1.92
C ALA A 612 16.94 9.61 -2.25
N VAL A 613 17.90 9.06 -2.98
CA VAL A 613 19.20 9.72 -3.19
C VAL A 613 19.07 11.06 -3.91
N ASP A 614 18.17 11.17 -4.87
CA ASP A 614 17.84 12.41 -5.57
C ASP A 614 17.31 13.52 -4.63
N ASP A 615 16.37 13.17 -3.75
CA ASP A 615 15.80 14.08 -2.76
C ASP A 615 16.87 14.49 -1.71
N LEU A 616 17.75 13.56 -1.34
CA LEU A 616 18.87 13.85 -0.43
C LEU A 616 19.85 14.86 -1.06
N ILE A 617 20.23 14.65 -2.32
CA ILE A 617 21.16 15.55 -3.03
C ILE A 617 20.63 16.97 -3.01
N ASN A 618 19.36 17.16 -3.41
CA ASN A 618 18.75 18.48 -3.46
C ASN A 618 18.52 19.08 -2.06
N ALA A 619 18.25 18.26 -1.04
CA ALA A 619 18.16 18.71 0.35
C ALA A 619 19.53 19.23 0.87
N ILE A 620 20.62 18.52 0.58
CA ILE A 620 21.97 18.97 0.94
C ILE A 620 22.31 20.28 0.23
N LEU A 621 22.09 20.37 -1.08
CA LEU A 621 22.34 21.59 -1.84
C LEU A 621 21.56 22.79 -1.26
N ALA A 622 20.29 22.59 -0.92
CA ALA A 622 19.46 23.62 -0.31
C ALA A 622 19.96 24.03 1.09
N ASP A 623 20.38 23.09 1.94
CA ASP A 623 20.95 23.37 3.27
C ASP A 623 22.25 24.21 3.17
N PHE A 624 22.99 24.09 2.06
CA PHE A 624 24.17 24.92 1.74
C PHE A 624 23.86 26.19 0.92
N GLY A 625 22.58 26.48 0.65
CA GLY A 625 22.16 27.68 -0.10
C GLY A 625 22.45 27.64 -1.61
N LEU A 626 22.58 26.44 -2.18
CA LEU A 626 22.82 26.23 -3.62
C LEU A 626 21.50 25.93 -4.35
N SER A 627 21.51 26.15 -5.67
CA SER A 627 20.37 25.80 -6.54
C SER A 627 20.19 24.29 -6.65
N ALA A 628 18.95 23.85 -6.87
CA ALA A 628 18.64 22.45 -7.15
C ALA A 628 19.40 21.94 -8.38
N ALA A 629 19.85 20.69 -8.29
CA ALA A 629 20.45 19.94 -9.39
C ALA A 629 19.37 19.22 -10.20
N ASP A 630 19.74 18.76 -11.39
CA ASP A 630 19.03 17.69 -12.08
C ASP A 630 19.49 16.36 -11.48
N THR A 631 18.54 15.60 -10.95
CA THR A 631 18.77 14.34 -10.26
C THR A 631 17.91 13.21 -10.83
N ASP A 632 17.34 13.40 -12.03
CA ASP A 632 16.42 12.43 -12.64
C ASP A 632 17.11 11.08 -12.91
N GLY A 633 18.42 11.10 -13.14
CA GLY A 633 19.26 9.91 -13.30
C GLY A 633 19.89 9.37 -12.01
N ALA A 634 19.59 9.95 -10.85
CA ALA A 634 20.13 9.49 -9.57
C ALA A 634 19.16 8.49 -8.91
N GLU A 635 19.53 7.22 -8.96
CA GLU A 635 18.75 6.13 -8.36
C GLU A 635 19.39 5.65 -7.05
N GLY A 636 18.54 5.40 -6.05
CA GLY A 636 18.95 4.77 -4.79
C GLY A 636 18.09 5.22 -3.61
N SER A 637 18.24 4.53 -2.49
CA SER A 637 17.60 4.90 -1.23
C SER A 637 18.50 4.57 -0.03
N LEU A 638 18.33 5.32 1.05
CA LEU A 638 19.03 5.17 2.32
C LEU A 638 18.03 5.23 3.46
N ALA A 639 18.28 4.49 4.54
CA ALA A 639 17.47 4.61 5.76
C ALA A 639 17.71 5.95 6.48
N GLY A 640 18.87 6.59 6.29
CA GLY A 640 19.19 7.90 6.84
C GLY A 640 20.60 8.36 6.49
N TYR A 641 20.85 9.66 6.58
CA TYR A 641 22.15 10.28 6.32
C TYR A 641 22.40 11.43 7.30
N VAL A 642 23.61 11.53 7.84
CA VAL A 642 23.98 12.53 8.86
C VAL A 642 25.23 13.28 8.41
N VAL A 643 25.12 14.60 8.27
CA VAL A 643 26.25 15.51 8.13
C VAL A 643 26.71 15.92 9.53
N ALA A 644 27.76 15.28 10.03
CA ALA A 644 28.19 15.43 11.43
C ALA A 644 29.01 16.70 11.67
N ASP A 645 29.78 17.15 10.67
CA ASP A 645 30.76 18.22 10.82
C ASP A 645 30.46 19.38 9.84
N PRO A 646 30.70 20.64 10.23
CA PRO A 646 30.68 21.76 9.29
C PRO A 646 31.67 21.52 8.15
N GLY A 647 31.20 21.70 6.91
CA GLY A 647 32.00 21.36 5.73
C GLY A 647 31.52 22.08 4.48
N THR A 648 31.78 21.46 3.33
CA THR A 648 31.29 21.93 2.03
C THR A 648 30.18 21.02 1.52
N ALA A 649 29.31 21.54 0.64
CA ALA A 649 28.31 20.71 -0.05
C ALA A 649 28.97 19.50 -0.76
N ARG A 650 30.14 19.70 -1.37
CA ARG A 650 30.92 18.62 -1.99
C ARG A 650 31.24 17.50 -1.00
N ALA A 651 31.80 17.85 0.17
CA ALA A 651 32.17 16.86 1.19
C ALA A 651 30.96 16.10 1.74
N ALA A 652 29.78 16.72 1.77
CA ALA A 652 28.52 16.05 2.13
C ALA A 652 27.96 15.16 1.01
N LEU A 653 28.21 15.49 -0.26
CA LEU A 653 27.69 14.72 -1.41
C LEU A 653 28.61 13.58 -1.84
N GLU A 654 29.93 13.71 -1.69
CA GLU A 654 30.92 12.74 -2.17
C GLU A 654 30.68 11.31 -1.64
N PRO A 655 30.38 11.08 -0.35
CA PRO A 655 30.05 9.72 0.12
C PRO A 655 28.79 9.14 -0.51
N VAL A 656 27.83 9.98 -0.89
CA VAL A 656 26.60 9.56 -1.58
C VAL A 656 26.93 9.20 -3.04
N CYS A 657 27.72 10.03 -3.72
CA CYS A 657 28.18 9.75 -5.07
C CYS A 657 28.96 8.44 -5.15
N ASP A 658 29.91 8.22 -4.24
CA ASP A 658 30.75 7.01 -4.21
C ASP A 658 29.92 5.76 -3.92
N LEU A 659 28.97 5.83 -2.98
CA LEU A 659 28.16 4.68 -2.57
C LEU A 659 27.21 4.22 -3.69
N PHE A 660 26.63 5.16 -4.43
CA PHE A 660 25.66 4.88 -5.49
C PHE A 660 26.26 4.89 -6.90
N GLY A 661 27.57 5.13 -7.03
CA GLY A 661 28.25 5.21 -8.33
C GLY A 661 27.66 6.31 -9.22
N LEU A 662 27.54 7.52 -8.68
CA LEU A 662 26.98 8.67 -9.40
C LEU A 662 28.07 9.52 -10.02
N ALA A 663 27.94 9.76 -11.33
CA ALA A 663 28.65 10.81 -12.02
C ALA A 663 27.98 12.16 -11.77
N VAL A 664 28.80 13.19 -11.58
CA VAL A 664 28.35 14.58 -11.49
C VAL A 664 28.94 15.37 -12.65
N ARG A 665 28.08 15.95 -13.48
CA ARG A 665 28.49 16.81 -14.59
C ARG A 665 27.80 18.18 -14.48
N GLU A 666 28.34 19.15 -15.20
CA GLU A 666 27.69 20.43 -15.40
C GLU A 666 27.07 20.46 -16.80
N ASP A 667 25.83 20.94 -16.89
CA ASP A 667 25.09 21.09 -18.13
C ASP A 667 24.30 22.40 -18.09
N ALA A 668 24.60 23.32 -19.00
CA ALA A 668 23.93 24.61 -19.13
C ALA A 668 23.77 25.40 -17.80
N GLY A 669 24.78 25.38 -16.96
CA GLY A 669 24.86 26.04 -15.66
C GLY A 669 24.24 25.26 -14.50
N ARG A 670 23.81 24.00 -14.72
CA ARG A 670 23.16 23.14 -13.72
C ARG A 670 24.00 21.89 -13.47
N LEU A 671 24.08 21.46 -12.21
CA LEU A 671 24.65 20.15 -11.88
C LEU A 671 23.66 19.05 -12.26
N VAL A 672 24.15 18.03 -12.94
CA VAL A 672 23.38 16.82 -13.31
C VAL A 672 24.02 15.62 -12.64
N PHE A 673 23.23 14.89 -11.87
CA PHE A 673 23.62 13.64 -11.21
C PHE A 673 22.99 12.46 -11.95
N SER A 674 23.82 11.50 -12.33
CA SER A 674 23.36 10.29 -13.03
C SER A 674 24.26 9.11 -12.71
N THR A 675 23.71 7.90 -12.69
CA THR A 675 24.50 6.66 -12.50
C THR A 675 25.59 6.51 -13.57
N GLU A 676 26.81 6.16 -13.17
CA GLU A 676 27.98 6.03 -14.07
C GLU A 676 27.80 4.98 -15.19
N THR A 677 26.89 4.02 -14.99
CA THR A 677 26.63 2.92 -15.91
C THR A 677 25.63 3.25 -17.02
N GLY A 678 25.13 4.49 -17.09
CA GLY A 678 24.23 4.93 -18.16
C GLY A 678 24.88 4.74 -19.54
N ALA A 679 24.22 4.00 -20.43
CA ALA A 679 24.71 3.77 -21.78
C ALA A 679 24.81 5.11 -22.54
N GLY A 680 26.02 5.63 -22.70
CA GLY A 680 26.30 6.77 -23.56
C GLY A 680 26.12 6.44 -25.04
N ALA A 681 26.05 7.46 -25.88
CA ALA A 681 26.05 7.28 -27.33
C ALA A 681 27.30 6.49 -27.75
N THR A 682 27.13 5.48 -28.61
CA THR A 682 28.26 4.80 -29.23
C THR A 682 28.98 5.80 -30.13
N VAL A 683 30.24 6.10 -29.82
CA VAL A 683 31.07 6.98 -30.64
C VAL A 683 31.90 6.10 -31.57
N GLU A 684 31.63 6.22 -32.87
CA GLU A 684 32.47 5.58 -33.89
C GLU A 684 33.88 6.19 -33.86
N PRO A 685 34.96 5.41 -33.97
CA PRO A 685 36.31 5.94 -34.00
C PRO A 685 36.53 7.03 -35.06
N ALA A 686 35.79 6.96 -36.18
CA ALA A 686 35.81 7.96 -37.25
C ALA A 686 35.19 9.31 -36.86
N ALA A 687 34.42 9.38 -35.78
CA ALA A 687 33.81 10.60 -35.25
C ALA A 687 34.69 11.33 -34.23
N LEU A 688 35.87 10.79 -33.90
CA LEU A 688 36.82 11.39 -32.97
C LEU A 688 37.65 12.49 -33.67
N VAL A 689 37.98 13.54 -32.92
CA VAL A 689 38.89 14.60 -33.38
C VAL A 689 40.32 14.07 -33.33
N VAL A 690 41.11 14.34 -34.37
CA VAL A 690 42.52 13.94 -34.46
C VAL A 690 43.42 15.13 -34.13
N GLU A 691 44.33 14.96 -33.17
CA GLU A 691 45.43 15.89 -32.93
C GLU A 691 46.68 15.48 -33.73
N GLU A 692 47.46 16.45 -34.23
CA GLU A 692 48.76 16.16 -34.84
C GLU A 692 49.70 15.55 -33.77
N ASP A 693 50.39 14.47 -34.14
CA ASP A 693 51.35 13.73 -33.29
C ASP A 693 50.78 12.95 -32.08
N ALA A 694 49.48 12.67 -32.04
CA ALA A 694 48.85 11.82 -31.02
C ALA A 694 48.10 10.62 -31.62
N PRO A 695 48.02 9.45 -30.93
CA PRO A 695 47.14 8.37 -31.34
C PRO A 695 45.67 8.78 -31.21
N VAL A 696 44.84 8.39 -32.18
CA VAL A 696 43.38 8.67 -32.18
C VAL A 696 42.68 8.09 -30.94
N ILE A 697 43.17 6.95 -30.43
CA ILE A 697 42.70 6.33 -29.19
C ILE A 697 43.92 5.83 -28.43
N GLU A 698 44.10 6.30 -27.19
CA GLU A 698 45.03 5.73 -26.23
C GLU A 698 44.27 4.91 -25.18
N ARG A 699 44.78 3.73 -24.84
CA ARG A 699 44.23 2.88 -23.77
C ARG A 699 45.30 2.66 -22.72
N VAL A 700 45.12 3.30 -21.57
CA VAL A 700 46.00 3.13 -20.41
C VAL A 700 45.39 2.09 -19.49
N ARG A 701 46.23 1.17 -19.00
CA ARG A 701 45.83 0.18 -17.99
C ARG A 701 46.67 0.42 -16.74
N ASP A 702 45.99 0.64 -15.62
CA ASP A 702 46.68 0.74 -14.34
C ASP A 702 47.36 -0.57 -13.97
N PRO A 703 48.56 -0.51 -13.35
CA PRO A 703 49.24 -1.70 -12.88
C PRO A 703 48.39 -2.41 -11.82
N ASP A 704 48.40 -3.74 -11.80
CA ASP A 704 47.56 -4.53 -10.90
C ASP A 704 47.81 -4.22 -9.41
N SER A 705 49.02 -3.74 -9.07
CA SER A 705 49.39 -3.28 -7.73
C SER A 705 48.72 -1.97 -7.29
N ALA A 706 48.19 -1.18 -8.23
CA ALA A 706 47.45 0.05 -7.94
C ALA A 706 45.94 -0.18 -7.79
N LEU A 707 45.44 -1.38 -8.15
CA LEU A 707 44.03 -1.71 -7.99
C LEU A 707 43.72 -2.08 -6.53
N PRO A 708 42.54 -1.68 -6.00
CA PRO A 708 42.15 -2.04 -4.64
C PRO A 708 42.09 -3.56 -4.47
N THR A 709 42.69 -4.06 -3.39
CA THR A 709 42.68 -5.49 -3.01
C THR A 709 41.41 -5.89 -2.27
N GLY A 710 40.65 -4.91 -1.79
CA GLY A 710 39.36 -5.05 -1.16
C GLY A 710 38.75 -3.68 -0.92
N VAL A 711 37.45 -3.67 -0.62
CA VAL A 711 36.70 -2.47 -0.25
C VAL A 711 36.03 -2.75 1.08
N VAL A 712 36.06 -1.78 1.98
CA VAL A 712 35.37 -1.83 3.27
C VAL A 712 34.42 -0.64 3.35
N VAL A 713 33.17 -0.91 3.64
CA VAL A 713 32.15 0.11 3.89
C VAL A 713 31.75 0.04 5.36
N VAL A 714 31.70 1.20 6.01
CA VAL A 714 31.24 1.34 7.39
C VAL A 714 29.87 2.00 7.36
N ILE A 715 28.85 1.28 7.81
CA ILE A 715 27.46 1.77 7.86
C ILE A 715 26.93 1.72 9.29
N ALA A 716 25.92 2.55 9.56
CA ALA A 716 25.13 2.45 10.78
C ALA A 716 23.95 1.52 10.53
N ARG A 717 23.75 0.54 11.42
CA ARG A 717 22.55 -0.30 11.42
C ARG A 717 21.42 0.46 12.11
N VAL A 718 20.30 0.62 11.40
CA VAL A 718 19.04 1.13 11.94
C VAL A 718 18.35 -0.02 12.68
N SER A 719 18.89 -0.36 13.84
CA SER A 719 18.27 -1.27 14.82
C SER A 719 18.26 -0.55 16.16
N ALA A 720 17.42 -0.96 17.10
CA ALA A 720 17.48 -0.45 18.47
C ALA A 720 18.36 -1.38 19.35
N PRO A 721 19.55 -0.95 19.85
CA PRO A 721 20.21 0.34 19.64
C PRO A 721 21.02 0.42 18.32
N PRO A 722 21.22 1.64 17.76
CA PRO A 722 22.00 1.82 16.55
C PRO A 722 23.45 1.39 16.77
N SER A 723 24.02 0.68 15.81
CA SER A 723 25.40 0.18 15.90
C SER A 723 26.14 0.38 14.59
N ARG A 724 27.46 0.63 14.67
CA ARG A 724 28.31 0.68 13.47
C ARG A 724 28.70 -0.74 13.09
N ILE A 725 28.52 -1.07 11.83
CA ILE A 725 28.98 -2.33 11.24
C ILE A 725 29.93 -2.04 10.08
N SER A 726 30.90 -2.93 9.86
CA SER A 726 31.82 -2.85 8.74
C SER A 726 31.64 -4.09 7.88
N VAL A 727 31.36 -3.88 6.59
CA VAL A 727 31.23 -4.95 5.61
C VAL A 727 32.35 -4.79 4.61
N GLY A 728 33.07 -5.88 4.32
CA GLY A 728 34.20 -5.86 3.42
C GLY A 728 34.07 -6.94 2.35
N THR A 729 34.52 -6.62 1.14
CA THR A 729 34.80 -7.61 0.09
C THR A 729 36.28 -7.60 -0.22
N ILE A 730 36.83 -8.77 -0.54
CA ILE A 730 38.24 -8.95 -0.87
C ILE A 730 38.30 -9.49 -2.29
N ARG A 731 39.12 -8.87 -3.14
CA ARG A 731 39.37 -9.36 -4.50
C ARG A 731 40.06 -10.74 -4.38
N PRO A 732 39.43 -11.83 -4.85
CA PRO A 732 40.07 -13.13 -4.77
C PRO A 732 41.37 -13.11 -5.58
N ARG A 733 42.46 -13.61 -5.00
CA ARG A 733 43.73 -13.75 -5.73
C ARG A 733 43.52 -14.78 -6.84
N VAL A 734 43.53 -14.32 -8.08
CA VAL A 734 43.65 -15.22 -9.24
C VAL A 734 45.07 -15.77 -9.22
N SER A 735 45.25 -16.98 -8.70
CA SER A 735 46.46 -17.75 -8.96
C SER A 735 46.47 -18.09 -10.44
N ARG A 736 47.26 -17.37 -11.25
CA ARG A 736 47.58 -17.84 -12.59
C ARG A 736 48.21 -19.24 -12.45
N PRO A 737 47.78 -20.24 -13.23
CA PRO A 737 48.63 -21.41 -13.43
C PRO A 737 49.95 -20.89 -13.98
N PHE A 738 51.05 -21.29 -13.34
CA PHE A 738 52.36 -21.19 -13.97
C PHE A 738 52.32 -22.13 -15.18
N ASP A 739 52.07 -21.60 -16.38
CA ASP A 739 52.54 -22.24 -17.60
C ASP A 739 54.07 -22.13 -17.58
N ASN A 740 54.71 -23.20 -17.11
CA ASN A 740 56.08 -23.49 -17.47
C ASN A 740 56.03 -24.40 -18.70
N SER A 741 56.69 -23.93 -19.77
CA SER A 741 56.95 -24.53 -21.09
C SER A 741 55.92 -24.28 -22.18
#